data_AF-A0AAW2ZX23-F1
#
_entry.id   AF-A0AAW2ZX23-F1
#
_cell.length_a   1.000
_cell.length_b   1.000
_cell.length_c   1.000
_cell.angle_alpha   90.00
_cell.angle_beta   90.00
_cell.angle_gamma   90.00
#
_symmetry.space_group_name_H-M   'P 1'
#
loop_
_entity.id
_entity.type
_entity.pdbx_description
1 polymer ?
#
loop_
_entity_poly.entity_id
_entity_poly.type
_entity_poly.pdbx_seq_one_letter_code
_entity_poly.pdbx_strand_id
1 'polypeptide(L)'
;MGASAMATQRRCTVSDSHTGASIVVVNTEKAARERDRIARDLLTTNFPELHVNQRSVLLYKDVVHTVPYTLSIAVDGSVTRQDADPVVKAILSNCFTMVDTHLNSFNPDSEVSKVNRMPVGEKHVMSEHLCKVVKCCEEIYNISGSCFDPAAAPLVHRLRNAARRQDSTEADFMITAEVAGRFTLTNSFAIDVKEGTIARKHEDAMLDLGGLNKGYTVDCVVDQLNAAKFSDVLFEWGGDCRASGVNVQRQPWAVGVVRPPSVDEVVAASKSGKSVTMNAHSLGERSDEPAQSASAADGAAKPGHKTLLRVMSLSNEALCTSGDYENILFVNALNRAVSSTYDWRHRCLIGPSQGGLAQVSVKCYSCLYADALATASFVKRNPVPIRYMLEHYRRDYNRVTDYTAYTREGERLAHMYEIACESPACRTERIAGSLPARVVVIGGGLAGCAAAIEAASCGATVILLEKEARLGGNSAKATSGINAWGTRTQAVNHVLDNCKFFERDTFLSGKGGHCDPGLVRTLSVKSAEAISWLESFGIPLTALYQLGGASRPRCHRAPDQKDGAPVPIGFTIMRHLENYIRTKLQGKVTILCETAVVSLLHDVSAMPDGSREIRVRGVRYKSTSNASEAVIDLPADAVVLATGGFSNDQTVNSLLREYAPNVYGTTTTNGAFATGDGVKMARQLGARLVDMDKVQLHPTGLIDPKDPSSKTKYLGPEALRGSGGILLNRNGERFVNELDLRSVVSQAINAQDDEYPNSGGSKFAYCVLSEEAAKLFGKNALTYYWKSQGLFTRVDDIKALAELIGCSVDNLHRTLETYEHQSTAKVACPLTGKLVFPSVVGTSGPYYVAYVTPSIHYTMGGCSISPAAELLMEDHSVNIFEDMRPILGLFGAGEVTGGVHGRNRLGGNSLLECVVFGKIAGDRAATILQKEKYGLSKDKWVPVVVRETRASDQFGVGSRVLHFNLPGATQTSGLTVGEFISIRGDWDGQQLIGYYSPISMPDDKGRISILARGDKGNLQEWVSSMRPGDSVEMKACGGLRIELKPQQKQMIYRKTVIRKLALIAGGSGVAPMLQIIKAALSRPYVDSIETIRLVYAAEDEYELTYRSLLKKYRTDNTEKFDCDFVLNNPPEGWTEGVGYVDRTTLQSFLPPPSKGLLVAICGPPVMQHSVVADLLALGYSAETVRTVDEDRMP
;
A
#
# COMPACT_ATOMS: atom_id res chain seq x y z
N MET A 1 -21.72 22.02 76.04
CA MET A 1 -23.03 22.08 75.35
C MET A 1 -22.76 21.55 73.96
N GLY A 2 -23.06 20.30 73.61
CA GLY A 2 -24.34 19.59 73.71
C GLY A 2 -24.68 19.22 72.27
N ALA A 3 -24.50 17.95 71.90
CA ALA A 3 -25.60 17.00 71.59
C ALA A 3 -26.30 17.36 70.26
N SER A 4 -26.51 16.48 69.27
CA SER A 4 -27.12 15.14 69.29
C SER A 4 -27.13 14.66 67.83
N ALA A 5 -26.51 13.53 67.48
CA ALA A 5 -27.10 12.18 67.36
C ALA A 5 -28.10 11.94 66.20
N MET A 6 -27.64 11.07 65.29
CA MET A 6 -28.34 9.96 64.60
C MET A 6 -29.71 10.15 63.94
N ALA A 7 -29.78 9.79 62.64
CA ALA A 7 -30.86 8.95 62.11
C ALA A 7 -30.41 8.15 60.86
N THR A 8 -30.96 6.95 60.78
CA THR A 8 -30.62 5.74 60.02
C THR A 8 -31.47 5.50 58.75
N GLN A 9 -30.92 4.73 57.79
CA GLN A 9 -31.59 3.87 56.77
C GLN A 9 -32.45 4.60 55.69
N ARG A 10 -32.50 4.23 54.39
CA ARG A 10 -32.61 2.91 53.74
C ARG A 10 -32.10 2.90 52.28
N ARG A 11 -31.75 1.69 51.85
CA ARG A 11 -31.45 1.20 50.47
C ARG A 11 -32.67 1.23 49.52
N CYS A 12 -32.40 1.37 48.22
CA CYS A 12 -32.95 0.62 47.05
C CYS A 12 -32.22 1.15 45.78
N THR A 13 -31.22 0.50 45.17
CA THR A 13 -31.17 -0.69 44.29
C THR A 13 -31.83 -0.56 42.90
N VAL A 14 -31.07 -1.01 41.88
CA VAL A 14 -31.43 -1.46 40.50
C VAL A 14 -31.47 -0.36 39.41
N SER A 15 -30.95 -0.50 38.19
CA SER A 15 -29.94 -1.34 37.50
C SER A 15 -29.80 -0.82 36.04
N ASP A 16 -28.60 -0.97 35.48
CA ASP A 16 -28.22 -1.31 34.10
C ASP A 16 -29.13 -1.03 32.88
N SER A 17 -28.54 -0.45 31.82
CA SER A 17 -28.22 -1.21 30.60
C SER A 17 -27.45 -0.40 29.53
N HIS A 18 -26.66 -1.16 28.76
CA HIS A 18 -25.47 -0.82 27.96
C HIS A 18 -25.72 -0.34 26.52
N THR A 19 -24.65 0.18 25.88
CA THR A 19 -23.99 -0.35 24.65
C THR A 19 -22.62 0.36 24.49
N GLY A 20 -21.46 -0.22 24.15
CA GLY A 20 -21.02 -1.59 23.88
C GLY A 20 -19.75 -1.56 23.00
N ALA A 21 -18.61 -2.07 23.49
CA ALA A 21 -17.51 -2.62 22.67
C ALA A 21 -16.55 -3.47 23.52
N SER A 22 -16.30 -4.68 23.02
CA SER A 22 -15.86 -5.89 23.73
C SER A 22 -14.42 -5.89 24.28
N ILE A 23 -14.28 -6.49 25.46
CA ILE A 23 -13.02 -6.90 26.09
C ILE A 23 -12.36 -8.00 25.26
N VAL A 24 -11.06 -7.86 24.98
CA VAL A 24 -10.18 -8.99 24.68
C VAL A 24 -9.19 -9.13 25.83
N VAL A 25 -9.18 -10.31 26.45
CA VAL A 25 -8.30 -10.68 27.55
C VAL A 25 -6.88 -10.84 27.03
N VAL A 26 -6.08 -9.79 27.20
CA VAL A 26 -4.62 -9.88 27.27
C VAL A 26 -4.24 -9.29 28.62
N ASN A 27 -3.31 -9.91 29.34
CA ASN A 27 -2.74 -9.29 30.53
C ASN A 27 -1.96 -8.03 30.07
N THR A 28 -2.63 -6.88 30.15
CA THR A 28 -2.15 -5.58 29.68
C THR A 28 -0.84 -5.19 30.35
N GLU A 29 -0.65 -5.57 31.62
CA GLU A 29 0.61 -5.38 32.33
C GLU A 29 1.75 -6.20 31.75
N LYS A 30 1.52 -7.48 31.39
CA LYS A 30 2.56 -8.35 30.84
C LYS A 30 3.02 -7.86 29.46
N ALA A 31 2.09 -7.44 28.61
CA ALA A 31 2.39 -6.86 27.30
C ALA A 31 3.08 -5.48 27.41
N ALA A 32 2.75 -4.69 28.43
CA ALA A 32 3.44 -3.42 28.71
C ALA A 32 4.88 -3.65 29.21
N ARG A 33 5.11 -4.62 30.12
CA ARG A 33 6.44 -4.95 30.65
C ARG A 33 7.39 -5.47 29.57
N GLU A 34 6.92 -6.31 28.65
CA GLU A 34 7.76 -6.83 27.56
C GLU A 34 8.13 -5.74 26.54
N ARG A 35 7.18 -4.86 26.21
CA ARG A 35 7.45 -3.66 25.39
C ARG A 35 8.47 -2.75 26.04
N ASP A 36 8.37 -2.52 27.34
CA ASP A 36 9.31 -1.71 28.11
C ASP A 36 10.71 -2.34 28.17
N ARG A 37 10.82 -3.69 28.25
CA ARG A 37 12.11 -4.39 28.16
C ARG A 37 12.77 -4.19 26.78
N ILE A 38 12.04 -4.48 25.71
CA ILE A 38 12.53 -4.34 24.33
C ILE A 38 12.90 -2.87 24.02
N ALA A 39 12.10 -1.93 24.52
CA ALA A 39 12.37 -0.50 24.42
C ALA A 39 13.70 -0.12 25.11
N ARG A 40 13.94 -0.63 26.32
CA ARG A 40 15.21 -0.42 27.02
C ARG A 40 16.38 -1.03 26.26
N ASP A 41 16.25 -2.26 25.76
CA ASP A 41 17.28 -2.92 24.96
C ASP A 41 17.63 -2.07 23.72
N LEU A 42 16.63 -1.54 23.00
CA LEU A 42 16.86 -0.66 21.85
C LEU A 42 17.50 0.68 22.23
N LEU A 43 17.10 1.31 23.34
CA LEU A 43 17.69 2.58 23.77
C LEU A 43 19.16 2.41 24.21
N THR A 44 19.54 1.26 24.77
CA THR A 44 20.94 0.97 25.10
C THR A 44 21.84 0.91 23.86
N THR A 45 21.28 0.65 22.67
CA THR A 45 22.05 0.66 21.41
C THR A 45 22.56 2.05 21.02
N ASN A 46 21.94 3.13 21.52
CA ASN A 46 22.44 4.48 21.28
C ASN A 46 23.74 4.78 22.05
N PHE A 47 23.96 4.15 23.21
CA PHE A 47 25.05 4.48 24.14
C PHE A 47 25.54 3.24 24.94
N PRO A 48 26.39 2.35 24.38
CA PRO A 48 26.95 1.22 25.13
C PRO A 48 28.10 1.61 26.07
N GLU A 49 28.37 0.78 27.10
CA GLU A 49 29.58 0.87 27.92
C GLU A 49 30.84 0.69 27.05
N LEU A 50 31.86 1.50 27.34
CA LEU A 50 33.08 1.68 26.55
C LEU A 50 33.89 0.37 26.41
N HIS A 51 33.86 -0.23 25.22
CA HIS A 51 34.90 -1.16 24.77
C HIS A 51 35.49 -0.77 23.41
N VAL A 52 36.74 -1.20 23.26
CA VAL A 52 37.80 -0.67 22.40
C VAL A 52 37.45 -0.70 20.89
N ASN A 53 37.64 0.46 20.25
CA ASN A 53 37.60 0.74 18.81
C ASN A 53 36.22 0.72 18.10
N GLN A 54 35.60 1.90 17.86
CA GLN A 54 35.49 2.47 16.49
C GLN A 54 34.58 3.72 16.28
N ARG A 55 33.75 4.21 17.21
CA ARG A 55 33.10 5.54 17.13
C ARG A 55 32.86 6.09 18.54
N SER A 56 32.86 7.41 18.71
CA SER A 56 32.54 8.08 19.99
C SER A 56 31.36 9.04 19.82
N VAL A 57 30.64 9.33 20.91
CA VAL A 57 29.54 10.30 20.89
C VAL A 57 29.95 11.58 21.60
N LEU A 58 29.85 12.72 20.89
CA LEU A 58 29.97 14.05 21.47
C LEU A 58 28.58 14.47 21.97
N LEU A 59 28.49 14.78 23.26
CA LEU A 59 27.25 15.15 23.93
C LEU A 59 27.29 16.62 24.39
N TYR A 60 26.28 17.38 23.98
CA TYR A 60 26.05 18.77 24.39
C TYR A 60 24.67 18.88 25.05
N LYS A 61 24.62 19.53 26.20
CA LYS A 61 23.41 19.75 26.99
C LYS A 61 23.46 21.14 27.58
N ASP A 62 22.36 21.88 27.46
CA ASP A 62 22.19 23.19 28.09
C ASP A 62 20.70 23.53 28.17
N VAL A 63 20.38 24.71 28.71
CA VAL A 63 19.02 25.26 28.77
C VAL A 63 18.98 26.59 28.02
N VAL A 64 18.09 26.70 27.03
CA VAL A 64 17.91 27.93 26.23
C VAL A 64 16.44 28.29 26.21
N HIS A 65 16.12 29.58 26.44
CA HIS A 65 14.74 30.08 26.56
C HIS A 65 13.86 29.29 27.54
N THR A 66 14.44 28.82 28.66
CA THR A 66 13.80 27.97 29.69
C THR A 66 13.53 26.51 29.27
N VAL A 67 13.98 26.09 28.09
CA VAL A 67 13.77 24.74 27.56
C VAL A 67 15.12 24.02 27.45
N PRO A 68 15.28 22.83 28.05
CA PRO A 68 16.51 22.04 27.92
C PRO A 68 16.66 21.48 26.51
N TYR A 69 17.89 21.38 26.01
CA TYR A 69 18.21 20.65 24.78
C TYR A 69 19.26 19.56 25.03
N THR A 70 19.22 18.53 24.18
CA THR A 70 20.27 17.52 24.08
C THR A 70 20.70 17.35 22.63
N LEU A 71 21.99 17.50 22.35
CA LEU A 71 22.60 17.22 21.05
C LEU A 71 23.61 16.08 21.20
N SER A 72 23.42 15.04 20.41
CA SER A 72 24.34 13.90 20.29
C SER A 72 24.90 13.84 18.88
N ILE A 73 26.22 13.77 18.75
CA ILE A 73 26.92 13.64 17.46
C ILE A 73 27.81 12.39 17.50
N ALA A 74 27.54 11.41 16.65
CA ALA A 74 28.41 10.24 16.51
C ALA A 74 29.57 10.56 15.55
N VAL A 75 30.80 10.48 16.04
CA VAL A 75 32.01 10.78 15.27
C VAL A 75 32.92 9.57 15.20
N ASP A 76 33.64 9.45 14.08
CA ASP A 76 34.76 8.51 13.97
C ASP A 76 35.96 9.03 14.77
N GLY A 77 36.87 8.14 15.19
CA GLY A 77 37.98 8.46 16.10
C GLY A 77 38.99 9.53 15.62
N SER A 78 38.86 10.05 14.40
CA SER A 78 39.69 11.13 13.85
C SER A 78 39.21 12.54 14.19
N VAL A 79 37.98 12.72 14.69
CA VAL A 79 37.42 14.03 15.04
C VAL A 79 37.37 14.16 16.56
N THR A 80 38.13 15.11 17.12
CA THR A 80 38.14 15.33 18.57
C THR A 80 37.10 16.36 19.00
N ARG A 81 36.74 16.38 20.29
CA ARG A 81 35.87 17.43 20.85
C ARG A 81 36.46 18.83 20.67
N GLN A 82 37.79 18.97 20.68
CA GLN A 82 38.46 20.27 20.46
C GLN A 82 38.23 20.79 19.03
N ASP A 83 38.17 19.89 18.04
CA ASP A 83 37.93 20.26 16.63
C ASP A 83 36.45 20.60 16.38
N ALA A 84 35.53 19.86 17.00
CA ALA A 84 34.10 20.01 16.78
C ALA A 84 33.48 21.19 17.57
N ASP A 85 33.96 21.46 18.79
CA ASP A 85 33.36 22.42 19.72
C ASP A 85 33.15 23.83 19.13
N PRO A 86 34.14 24.47 18.46
CA PRO A 86 33.95 25.82 17.90
C PRO A 86 32.84 25.87 16.85
N VAL A 87 32.77 24.86 15.99
CA VAL A 87 31.78 24.80 14.90
C VAL A 87 30.39 24.51 15.46
N VAL A 88 30.26 23.51 16.34
CA VAL A 88 28.98 23.11 16.94
C VAL A 88 28.40 24.23 17.80
N LYS A 89 29.21 24.88 18.64
CA LYS A 89 28.76 26.01 19.49
C LYS A 89 28.35 27.22 18.65
N ALA A 90 29.08 27.52 17.57
CA ALA A 90 28.71 28.60 16.65
C ALA A 90 27.35 28.31 15.96
N ILE A 91 27.14 27.09 15.47
CA ILE A 91 25.87 26.69 14.85
C ILE A 91 24.71 26.79 15.85
N LEU A 92 24.86 26.22 17.06
CA LEU A 92 23.84 26.30 18.10
C LEU A 92 23.52 27.76 18.45
N SER A 93 24.54 28.59 18.70
CA SER A 93 24.36 30.00 18.99
C SER A 93 23.63 30.73 17.86
N ASN A 94 24.05 30.52 16.60
CA ASN A 94 23.44 31.17 15.45
C ASN A 94 21.97 30.76 15.27
N CYS A 95 21.64 29.48 15.42
CA CYS A 95 20.27 28.98 15.33
C CYS A 95 19.36 29.53 16.43
N PHE A 96 19.84 29.56 17.68
CA PHE A 96 19.06 30.12 18.79
C PHE A 96 18.90 31.64 18.68
N THR A 97 19.96 32.37 18.29
CA THR A 97 19.86 33.82 18.01
C THR A 97 18.89 34.10 16.86
N MET A 98 18.90 33.29 15.79
CA MET A 98 17.97 33.42 14.67
C MET A 98 16.51 33.29 15.14
N VAL A 99 16.21 32.27 15.94
CA VAL A 99 14.84 32.05 16.44
C VAL A 99 14.42 33.15 17.41
N ASP A 100 15.32 33.61 18.27
CA ASP A 100 15.04 34.75 19.15
C ASP A 100 14.77 36.04 18.38
N THR A 101 15.52 36.28 17.29
CA THR A 101 15.42 37.48 16.45
C THR A 101 14.17 37.48 15.56
N HIS A 102 13.72 36.31 15.08
CA HIS A 102 12.65 36.24 14.08
C HIS A 102 11.33 35.68 14.60
N LEU A 103 11.38 34.65 15.45
CA LEU A 103 10.23 33.76 15.72
C LEU A 103 9.81 33.72 17.20
N ASN A 104 10.53 34.38 18.11
CA ASN A 104 10.22 34.40 19.53
C ASN A 104 9.22 35.52 19.88
N SER A 105 7.97 35.15 20.16
CA SER A 105 6.90 36.08 20.55
C SER A 105 7.08 36.70 21.93
N PHE A 106 8.01 36.19 22.76
CA PHE A 106 8.38 36.79 24.04
C PHE A 106 9.48 37.85 23.94
N ASN A 107 10.27 37.82 22.87
CA ASN A 107 11.23 38.88 22.60
C ASN A 107 10.48 40.05 21.94
N PRO A 108 10.38 41.23 22.56
CA PRO A 108 9.67 42.36 21.97
C PRO A 108 10.31 42.81 20.66
N ASP A 109 11.61 42.65 20.47
CA ASP A 109 12.34 43.10 19.29
C ASP A 109 12.32 42.11 18.13
N SER A 110 11.71 40.93 18.33
CA SER A 110 11.64 39.92 17.28
C SER A 110 10.76 40.35 16.11
N GLU A 111 11.00 39.76 14.94
CA GLU A 111 10.21 40.03 13.74
C GLU A 111 8.73 39.72 13.93
N VAL A 112 8.38 38.54 14.49
CA VAL A 112 6.97 38.20 14.79
C VAL A 112 6.33 39.19 15.77
N SER A 113 7.07 39.66 16.77
CA SER A 113 6.59 40.66 17.72
C SER A 113 6.37 42.03 17.07
N LYS A 114 7.21 42.41 16.10
CA LYS A 114 7.03 43.62 15.28
C LYS A 114 5.80 43.50 14.37
N VAL A 115 5.63 42.36 13.70
CA VAL A 115 4.44 42.05 12.88
C VAL A 115 3.17 42.13 13.74
N ASN A 116 3.21 41.69 15.00
CA ASN A 116 2.06 41.77 15.91
C ASN A 116 1.72 43.19 16.37
N ARG A 117 2.63 44.17 16.20
CA ARG A 117 2.44 45.56 16.65
C ARG A 117 2.40 46.57 15.50
N MET A 118 2.55 46.13 14.25
CA MET A 118 2.51 47.05 13.11
C MET A 118 1.08 47.60 12.89
N PRO A 119 0.93 48.79 12.27
CA PRO A 119 -0.36 49.34 11.87
C PRO A 119 -1.16 48.39 10.95
N VAL A 120 -2.49 48.46 11.05
CA VAL A 120 -3.40 47.68 10.19
C VAL A 120 -3.23 48.08 8.72
N GLY A 121 -3.13 47.09 7.84
CA GLY A 121 -2.96 47.28 6.39
C GLY A 121 -1.52 47.52 5.93
N GLU A 122 -0.57 47.79 6.83
CA GLU A 122 0.84 47.91 6.49
C GLU A 122 1.44 46.54 6.12
N LYS A 123 2.16 46.48 5.00
CA LYS A 123 2.81 45.25 4.52
C LYS A 123 4.22 45.15 5.07
N HIS A 124 4.50 44.06 5.76
CA HIS A 124 5.84 43.66 6.19
C HIS A 124 6.41 42.61 5.24
N VAL A 125 7.66 42.79 4.79
CA VAL A 125 8.40 41.78 4.02
C VAL A 125 9.01 40.79 5.00
N MET A 126 8.54 39.56 4.98
CA MET A 126 8.97 38.51 5.89
C MET A 126 10.41 38.09 5.59
N SER A 127 11.20 37.84 6.63
CA SER A 127 12.45 37.11 6.51
C SER A 127 12.21 35.71 5.93
N GLU A 128 13.26 35.08 5.40
CA GLU A 128 13.21 33.70 4.94
C GLU A 128 12.71 32.74 6.03
N HIS A 129 13.09 32.99 7.29
CA HIS A 129 12.69 32.20 8.44
C HIS A 129 11.21 32.34 8.76
N LEU A 130 10.71 33.57 8.87
CA LEU A 130 9.29 33.82 9.13
C LEU A 130 8.42 33.31 7.97
N CYS A 131 8.84 33.52 6.72
CA CYS A 131 8.14 33.04 5.54
C CYS A 131 8.00 31.51 5.53
N LYS A 132 9.06 30.77 5.86
CA LYS A 132 9.03 29.29 5.96
C LYS A 132 8.03 28.80 7.01
N VAL A 133 8.02 29.41 8.20
CA VAL A 133 7.10 29.02 9.28
C VAL A 133 5.66 29.40 8.94
N VAL A 134 5.42 30.60 8.42
CA VAL A 134 4.08 31.07 8.01
C VAL A 134 3.50 30.20 6.90
N LYS A 135 4.32 29.77 5.93
CA LYS A 135 3.90 28.82 4.89
C LYS A 135 3.43 27.49 5.49
N CYS A 136 4.18 26.93 6.44
CA CYS A 136 3.77 25.72 7.15
C CYS A 136 2.44 25.94 7.90
N CYS A 137 2.28 27.08 8.59
CA CYS A 137 1.03 27.44 9.25
C CYS A 137 -0.16 27.45 8.30
N GLU A 138 -0.03 28.08 7.13
CA GLU A 138 -1.09 28.17 6.13
C GLU A 138 -1.47 26.78 5.59
N GLU A 139 -0.48 25.95 5.26
CA GLU A 139 -0.70 24.57 4.79
C GLU A 139 -1.44 23.72 5.84
N ILE A 140 -1.00 23.77 7.10
CA ILE A 140 -1.55 22.97 8.19
C ILE A 140 -2.92 23.51 8.62
N TYR A 141 -3.12 24.83 8.63
CA TYR A 141 -4.42 25.46 8.86
C TYR A 141 -5.47 24.93 7.89
N ASN A 142 -5.15 24.92 6.59
CA ASN A 142 -6.06 24.47 5.55
C ASN A 142 -6.38 22.97 5.67
N ILE A 143 -5.36 22.12 5.81
CA ILE A 143 -5.58 20.66 5.82
C ILE A 143 -6.17 20.17 7.15
N SER A 144 -5.91 20.87 8.26
CA SER A 144 -6.54 20.56 9.54
C SER A 144 -8.01 21.01 9.61
N GLY A 145 -8.53 21.74 8.62
CA GLY A 145 -9.87 22.32 8.69
C GLY A 145 -9.99 23.34 9.82
N SER A 146 -9.01 24.24 9.92
CA SER A 146 -8.90 25.31 10.93
C SER A 146 -8.76 24.82 12.37
N CYS A 147 -8.43 23.55 12.60
CA CYS A 147 -8.17 23.02 13.95
C CYS A 147 -6.79 23.48 14.48
N PHE A 148 -5.86 23.82 13.59
CA PHE A 148 -4.58 24.43 13.90
C PHE A 148 -4.58 25.85 13.35
N ASP A 149 -4.39 26.86 14.19
CA ASP A 149 -4.38 28.26 13.76
C ASP A 149 -3.46 29.11 14.65
N PRO A 150 -2.39 29.72 14.11
CA PRO A 150 -1.48 30.55 14.89
C PRO A 150 -2.05 31.92 15.26
N ALA A 151 -3.21 32.32 14.73
CA ALA A 151 -3.88 33.59 15.08
C ALA A 151 -4.73 33.50 16.36
N ALA A 152 -4.76 32.34 17.03
CA ALA A 152 -5.53 32.11 18.26
C ALA A 152 -5.07 32.93 19.48
N ALA A 153 -3.90 33.60 19.40
CA ALA A 153 -3.23 34.23 20.54
C ALA A 153 -4.13 35.18 21.36
N PRO A 154 -4.96 36.06 20.74
CA PRO A 154 -5.86 36.95 21.48
C PRO A 154 -6.92 36.19 22.28
N LEU A 155 -7.44 35.08 21.74
CA LEU A 155 -8.41 34.22 22.41
C LEU A 155 -7.78 33.52 23.62
N VAL A 156 -6.57 32.98 23.44
CA VAL A 156 -5.81 32.34 24.52
C VAL A 156 -5.48 33.34 25.62
N HIS A 157 -5.04 34.55 25.27
CA HIS A 157 -4.73 35.61 26.25
C HIS A 157 -5.96 36.01 27.06
N ARG A 158 -7.11 36.19 26.39
CA ARG A 158 -8.39 36.49 27.05
C ARG A 158 -8.78 35.42 28.06
N LEU A 159 -8.76 34.15 27.66
CA LEU A 159 -9.12 33.03 28.52
C LEU A 159 -8.13 32.85 29.68
N ARG A 160 -6.83 33.07 29.42
CA ARG A 160 -5.78 33.05 30.46
C ARG A 160 -5.97 34.15 31.49
N ASN A 161 -6.32 35.37 31.05
CA ASN A 161 -6.56 36.50 31.95
C ASN A 161 -7.82 36.29 32.80
N ALA A 162 -8.91 35.79 32.20
CA ALA A 162 -10.11 35.42 32.95
C ALA A 162 -9.74 34.44 34.07
N ALA A 163 -9.02 33.38 33.73
CA ALA A 163 -8.73 32.35 34.71
C ALA A 163 -7.80 32.75 35.87
N ARG A 164 -7.00 33.81 35.72
CA ARG A 164 -6.16 34.36 36.80
C ARG A 164 -6.97 35.15 37.83
N ARG A 165 -8.20 35.58 37.50
CA ARG A 165 -9.06 36.31 38.41
C ARG A 165 -9.88 35.35 39.27
N GLN A 166 -9.88 35.57 40.58
CA GLN A 166 -10.58 34.71 41.56
C GLN A 166 -12.12 34.89 41.53
N ASP A 167 -12.62 35.97 40.93
CA ASP A 167 -14.04 36.33 40.82
C ASP A 167 -14.68 35.90 39.47
N SER A 168 -13.93 35.20 38.62
CA SER A 168 -14.42 34.80 37.29
C SER A 168 -15.61 33.83 37.35
N THR A 169 -16.58 34.07 36.48
CA THR A 169 -17.79 33.26 36.29
C THR A 169 -17.65 32.32 35.08
N GLU A 170 -18.56 31.35 34.91
CA GLU A 170 -18.57 30.51 33.69
C GLU A 170 -18.70 31.33 32.41
N ALA A 171 -19.38 32.50 32.45
CA ALA A 171 -19.54 33.38 31.29
C ALA A 171 -18.21 33.98 30.81
N ASP A 172 -17.24 34.21 31.70
CA ASP A 172 -15.91 34.74 31.35
C ASP A 172 -15.08 33.77 30.50
N PHE A 173 -15.43 32.49 30.49
CA PHE A 173 -14.76 31.43 29.72
C PHE A 173 -15.44 31.11 28.39
N MET A 174 -16.55 31.78 28.07
CA MET A 174 -17.32 31.53 26.85
C MET A 174 -16.88 32.44 25.71
N ILE A 175 -16.47 31.85 24.59
CA ILE A 175 -16.18 32.55 23.33
C ILE A 175 -17.28 32.23 22.31
N THR A 176 -17.89 33.26 21.73
CA THR A 176 -18.92 33.09 20.68
C THR A 176 -18.28 32.71 19.34
N ALA A 177 -19.06 32.12 18.43
CA ALA A 177 -18.59 31.78 17.09
C ALA A 177 -18.11 33.01 16.31
N GLU A 178 -18.81 34.14 16.45
CA GLU A 178 -18.47 35.40 15.80
C GLU A 178 -17.11 35.94 16.28
N VAL A 179 -16.89 35.96 17.60
CA VAL A 179 -15.61 36.40 18.17
C VAL A 179 -14.48 35.46 17.75
N ALA A 180 -14.68 34.14 17.82
CA ALA A 180 -13.66 33.18 17.39
C ALA A 180 -13.33 33.34 15.89
N GLY A 181 -14.35 33.52 15.03
CA GLY A 181 -14.17 33.67 13.58
C GLY A 181 -13.32 34.89 13.18
N ARG A 182 -13.34 35.96 13.98
CA ARG A 182 -12.50 37.15 13.77
C ARG A 182 -10.99 36.84 13.89
N PHE A 183 -10.62 35.93 14.78
CA PHE A 183 -9.23 35.60 15.12
C PHE A 183 -8.69 34.38 14.37
N THR A 184 -9.14 34.18 13.14
CA THR A 184 -8.61 33.11 12.28
C THR A 184 -7.48 33.64 11.39
N LEU A 185 -6.53 32.80 10.99
CA LEU A 185 -5.37 33.21 10.18
C LEU A 185 -5.77 34.07 8.97
N THR A 186 -6.78 33.63 8.21
CA THR A 186 -7.28 34.32 7.01
C THR A 186 -8.00 35.63 7.29
N ASN A 187 -8.61 35.79 8.47
CA ASN A 187 -9.34 37.01 8.84
C ASN A 187 -8.46 38.01 9.60
N SER A 188 -7.42 37.54 10.28
CA SER A 188 -6.48 38.38 11.02
C SER A 188 -5.32 38.88 10.15
N PHE A 189 -4.92 38.14 9.11
CA PHE A 189 -3.77 38.48 8.28
C PHE A 189 -4.06 38.40 6.78
N ALA A 190 -3.41 39.27 6.00
CA ALA A 190 -3.26 39.13 4.55
C ALA A 190 -1.83 38.63 4.28
N ILE A 191 -1.71 37.38 3.82
CA ILE A 191 -0.43 36.71 3.59
C ILE A 191 -0.28 36.48 2.10
N ASP A 192 0.89 36.82 1.56
CA ASP A 192 1.31 36.44 0.21
C ASP A 192 2.65 35.71 0.31
N VAL A 193 2.60 34.37 0.22
CA VAL A 193 3.79 33.52 0.34
C VAL A 193 4.72 33.65 -0.89
N LYS A 194 4.20 34.04 -2.06
CA LYS A 194 5.02 34.21 -3.27
C LYS A 194 5.82 35.50 -3.22
N GLU A 195 5.17 36.57 -2.80
CA GLU A 195 5.82 37.87 -2.60
C GLU A 195 6.54 37.97 -1.24
N GLY A 196 6.33 36.99 -0.35
CA GLY A 196 6.93 36.95 0.99
C GLY A 196 6.43 38.06 1.91
N THR A 197 5.16 38.46 1.82
CA THR A 197 4.61 39.59 2.60
C THR A 197 3.48 39.19 3.54
N ILE A 198 3.34 39.93 4.63
CA ILE A 198 2.25 39.79 5.61
C ILE A 198 1.74 41.16 6.06
N ALA A 199 0.43 41.30 6.24
CA ALA A 199 -0.22 42.51 6.77
C ALA A 199 -1.33 42.16 7.78
N ARG A 200 -1.50 42.97 8.82
CA ARG A 200 -2.62 42.82 9.79
C ARG A 200 -3.90 43.36 9.17
N LYS A 201 -5.02 42.69 9.43
CA LYS A 201 -6.36 43.13 9.00
C LYS A 201 -7.15 43.87 10.07
N HIS A 202 -6.75 43.77 11.34
CA HIS A 202 -7.38 44.51 12.45
C HIS A 202 -6.45 44.65 13.66
N GLU A 203 -6.76 45.59 14.56
CA GLU A 203 -5.89 46.00 15.69
C GLU A 203 -5.63 44.92 16.74
N ASP A 204 -6.49 43.90 16.82
CA ASP A 204 -6.33 42.80 17.76
C ASP A 204 -5.58 41.59 17.15
N ALA A 205 -5.15 41.65 15.89
CA ALA A 205 -4.55 40.51 15.18
C ALA A 205 -3.15 40.21 15.74
N MET A 206 -2.91 38.97 16.17
CA MET A 206 -1.62 38.52 16.71
C MET A 206 -1.30 37.08 16.27
N LEU A 207 -0.09 36.85 15.78
CA LEU A 207 0.50 35.53 15.54
C LEU A 207 1.19 35.01 16.78
N ASP A 208 0.91 33.75 17.12
CA ASP A 208 1.68 32.96 18.09
C ASP A 208 2.31 31.76 17.39
N LEU A 209 3.64 31.80 17.26
CA LEU A 209 4.46 30.75 16.66
C LEU A 209 5.17 29.89 17.72
N GLY A 210 4.87 30.09 19.02
CA GLY A 210 5.58 29.46 20.12
C GLY A 210 5.47 27.93 20.16
N GLY A 211 4.48 27.35 19.47
CA GLY A 211 4.33 25.91 19.27
C GLY A 211 4.88 25.38 17.94
N LEU A 212 5.70 26.14 17.21
CA LEU A 212 6.29 25.72 15.93
C LEU A 212 7.76 26.13 15.76
N ASN A 213 8.16 27.23 16.41
CA ASN A 213 9.53 27.72 16.32
C ASN A 213 10.55 26.70 16.85
N LYS A 214 10.16 25.84 17.82
CA LYS A 214 10.97 24.71 18.31
C LYS A 214 11.32 23.73 17.21
N GLY A 215 10.30 23.17 16.55
CA GLY A 215 10.49 22.28 15.40
C GLY A 215 11.35 22.91 14.29
N TYR A 216 11.12 24.18 13.95
CA TYR A 216 11.95 24.87 12.95
C TYR A 216 13.42 25.04 13.36
N THR A 217 13.67 25.32 14.64
CA THR A 217 15.03 25.45 15.19
C THR A 217 15.76 24.11 15.11
N VAL A 218 15.08 23.02 15.49
CA VAL A 218 15.62 21.67 15.41
C VAL A 218 16.02 21.32 13.98
N ASP A 219 15.16 21.67 13.00
CA ASP A 219 15.49 21.51 11.58
C ASP A 219 16.75 22.29 11.19
N CYS A 220 16.82 23.57 11.55
CA CYS A 220 17.96 24.43 11.22
C CYS A 220 19.28 23.94 11.83
N VAL A 221 19.27 23.47 13.08
CA VAL A 221 20.46 22.93 13.75
C VAL A 221 20.96 21.68 13.02
N VAL A 222 20.07 20.72 12.75
CA VAL A 222 20.45 19.48 12.07
C VAL A 222 20.94 19.76 10.64
N ASP A 223 20.26 20.64 9.90
CA ASP A 223 20.65 20.97 8.52
C ASP A 223 22.01 21.70 8.46
N GLN A 224 22.28 22.63 9.38
CA GLN A 224 23.58 23.30 9.46
C GLN A 224 24.70 22.36 9.92
N LEU A 225 24.43 21.44 10.86
CA LEU A 225 25.40 20.41 11.26
C LEU A 225 25.73 19.47 10.08
N ASN A 226 24.72 19.02 9.35
CA ASN A 226 24.91 18.21 8.14
C ASN A 226 25.74 18.97 7.09
N ALA A 227 25.46 20.26 6.86
CA ALA A 227 26.24 21.11 5.97
C ALA A 227 27.70 21.28 6.42
N ALA A 228 27.93 21.29 7.74
CA ALA A 228 29.24 21.28 8.37
C ALA A 228 29.90 19.88 8.43
N LYS A 229 29.35 18.88 7.74
CA LYS A 229 29.81 17.48 7.67
C LYS A 229 29.65 16.65 8.94
N PHE A 230 28.84 17.10 9.89
CA PHE A 230 28.35 16.28 11.00
C PHE A 230 27.04 15.62 10.58
N SER A 231 27.13 14.49 9.89
CA SER A 231 25.96 13.80 9.30
C SER A 231 25.23 12.82 10.21
N ASP A 232 25.85 12.44 11.33
CA ASP A 232 25.36 11.43 12.26
C ASP A 232 24.96 12.10 13.58
N VAL A 233 23.76 12.67 13.60
CA VAL A 233 23.31 13.59 14.66
C VAL A 233 21.93 13.19 15.18
N LEU A 234 21.71 13.35 16.48
CA LEU A 234 20.38 13.41 17.10
C LEU A 234 20.29 14.68 17.93
N PHE A 235 19.36 15.57 17.57
CA PHE A 235 19.08 16.79 18.31
C PHE A 235 17.66 16.76 18.87
N GLU A 236 17.51 17.04 20.16
CA GLU A 236 16.25 17.13 20.88
C GLU A 236 16.17 18.47 21.62
N TRP A 237 15.02 19.13 21.50
CA TRP A 237 14.74 20.38 22.21
C TRP A 237 13.27 20.44 22.63
N GLY A 238 13.03 20.31 23.94
CA GLY A 238 11.69 20.47 24.52
C GLY A 238 10.64 19.52 23.96
N GLY A 239 11.02 18.26 23.72
CA GLY A 239 10.16 17.19 23.19
C GLY A 239 10.18 17.04 21.66
N ASP A 240 10.74 18.00 20.93
CA ASP A 240 10.91 17.94 19.48
C ASP A 240 12.29 17.42 19.13
N CYS A 241 12.37 16.41 18.26
CA CYS A 241 13.67 15.85 17.90
C CYS A 241 13.80 15.51 16.43
N ARG A 242 15.02 15.57 15.92
CA ARG A 242 15.38 15.14 14.56
C ARG A 242 16.72 14.44 14.56
N ALA A 243 16.79 13.38 13.78
CA ALA A 243 17.99 12.61 13.56
C ALA A 243 18.46 12.67 12.10
N SER A 244 19.77 12.64 11.89
CA SER A 244 20.42 12.39 10.62
C SER A 244 21.47 11.28 10.76
N GLY A 245 21.69 10.53 9.68
CA GLY A 245 22.67 9.46 9.64
C GLY A 245 22.33 8.29 10.56
N VAL A 246 23.34 7.75 11.23
CA VAL A 246 23.27 6.57 12.08
C VAL A 246 23.90 6.82 13.46
N ASN A 247 23.48 6.06 14.46
CA ASN A 247 24.06 6.11 15.79
C ASN A 247 25.49 5.51 15.82
N VAL A 248 26.08 5.47 17.01
CA VAL A 248 27.44 4.94 17.24
C VAL A 248 27.62 3.49 16.76
N GLN A 249 26.54 2.70 16.72
CA GLN A 249 26.53 1.30 16.25
C GLN A 249 26.20 1.15 14.75
N ARG A 250 26.15 2.25 14.02
CA ARG A 250 25.72 2.30 12.61
C ARG A 250 24.28 1.79 12.38
N GLN A 251 23.43 1.94 13.38
CA GLN A 251 22.00 1.68 13.31
C GLN A 251 21.22 3.00 13.24
N PRO A 252 19.95 3.00 12.80
CA PRO A 252 19.06 4.16 12.97
C PRO A 252 19.03 4.64 14.42
N TRP A 253 18.91 5.95 14.63
CA TRP A 253 18.81 6.53 15.97
C TRP A 253 17.50 6.10 16.63
N ALA A 254 17.52 5.73 17.91
CA ALA A 254 16.32 5.35 18.65
C ALA A 254 15.85 6.48 19.59
N VAL A 255 14.56 6.80 19.61
CA VAL A 255 13.96 7.79 20.53
C VAL A 255 12.80 7.16 21.28
N GLY A 256 12.75 7.36 22.60
CA GLY A 256 11.69 6.85 23.46
C GLY A 256 10.52 7.83 23.59
N VAL A 257 9.30 7.35 23.41
CA VAL A 257 8.07 8.07 23.71
C VAL A 257 7.61 7.69 25.12
N VAL A 258 7.49 8.68 26.00
CA VAL A 258 7.17 8.49 27.42
C VAL A 258 5.65 8.50 27.64
N ARG A 259 5.19 7.78 28.67
CA ARG A 259 3.77 7.79 29.06
C ARG A 259 3.35 9.16 29.62
N PRO A 260 2.19 9.71 29.20
CA PRO A 260 1.60 10.89 29.82
C PRO A 260 1.37 10.69 31.34
N PRO A 261 1.61 11.73 32.17
CA PRO A 261 1.25 11.69 33.59
C PRO A 261 -0.26 11.50 33.76
N SER A 262 -0.69 10.86 34.86
CA SER A 262 -2.10 10.80 35.24
C SER A 262 -2.69 12.21 35.44
N VAL A 263 -4.01 12.36 35.31
CA VAL A 263 -4.66 13.67 35.51
C VAL A 263 -4.39 14.22 36.91
N ASP A 264 -4.34 13.35 37.93
CA ASP A 264 -4.05 13.75 39.31
C ASP A 264 -2.62 14.28 39.48
N GLU A 265 -1.63 13.66 38.84
CA GLU A 265 -0.24 14.15 38.82
C GLU A 265 -0.14 15.52 38.12
N VAL A 266 -0.86 15.70 37.02
CA VAL A 266 -0.93 16.99 36.30
C VAL A 266 -1.53 18.09 37.19
N VAL A 267 -2.65 17.80 37.86
CA VAL A 267 -3.32 18.76 38.76
C VAL A 267 -2.45 19.07 39.98
N ALA A 268 -1.80 18.06 40.57
CA ALA A 268 -0.93 18.24 41.73
C ALA A 268 0.29 19.11 41.40
N ALA A 269 0.94 18.86 40.27
CA ALA A 269 2.08 19.66 39.83
C ALA A 269 1.69 21.11 39.54
N SER A 270 0.55 21.32 38.85
CA SER A 270 0.02 22.66 38.58
C SER A 270 -0.23 23.48 39.85
N LYS A 271 -0.73 22.85 40.92
CA LYS A 271 -0.94 23.50 42.24
C LYS A 271 0.37 23.85 42.96
N SER A 272 1.44 23.09 42.71
CA SER A 272 2.73 23.28 43.37
C SER A 272 3.61 24.36 42.73
N GLY A 273 3.18 24.97 41.62
CA GLY A 273 3.98 25.92 40.84
C GLY A 273 5.18 25.28 40.11
N LYS A 274 5.32 23.96 40.17
CA LYS A 274 6.36 23.21 39.44
C LYS A 274 5.79 22.77 38.09
N SER A 275 6.48 23.13 37.01
CA SER A 275 6.24 22.55 35.70
C SER A 275 6.39 21.02 35.76
N VAL A 276 5.48 20.26 35.15
CA VAL A 276 5.66 18.82 34.91
C VAL A 276 6.66 18.67 33.77
N THR A 277 7.91 19.08 33.98
CA THR A 277 8.99 18.80 33.03
C THR A 277 9.43 17.36 33.29
N MET A 278 8.90 16.43 32.48
CA MET A 278 9.24 15.01 32.52
C MET A 278 10.66 14.78 32.04
N ASN A 279 11.64 15.07 32.88
CA ASN A 279 13.04 14.88 32.54
C ASN A 279 13.38 13.40 32.35
N ALA A 280 13.99 13.00 31.24
CA ALA A 280 14.51 11.64 30.97
C ALA A 280 15.72 11.23 31.86
N HIS A 281 16.07 12.02 32.87
CA HIS A 281 17.37 12.02 33.54
C HIS A 281 17.63 10.92 34.59
N SER A 282 16.92 9.78 34.55
CA SER A 282 17.10 8.72 35.56
C SER A 282 17.48 7.34 34.97
N LEU A 283 18.12 7.32 33.80
CA LEU A 283 18.62 6.08 33.19
C LEU A 283 20.14 5.85 33.40
N GLY A 284 20.82 6.64 34.23
CA GLY A 284 22.29 6.66 34.23
C GLY A 284 23.05 6.59 35.56
N GLU A 285 22.43 6.63 36.74
CA GLU A 285 23.17 6.59 38.01
C GLU A 285 22.74 5.41 38.88
N ARG A 286 23.57 4.37 38.92
CA ARG A 286 23.50 3.30 39.92
C ARG A 286 24.19 3.80 41.20
N SER A 287 23.42 3.95 42.28
CA SER A 287 23.95 3.96 43.64
C SER A 287 24.02 2.51 44.14
N ASP A 288 25.22 2.05 44.46
CA ASP A 288 25.51 0.72 44.98
C ASP A 288 24.96 0.53 46.41
N GLU A 289 23.91 -0.28 46.60
CA GLU A 289 23.69 -1.07 47.82
C GLU A 289 22.90 -2.36 47.51
N PRO A 290 23.26 -3.53 48.09
CA PRO A 290 22.60 -4.80 47.81
C PRO A 290 21.40 -5.04 48.74
N ALA A 291 20.17 -4.97 48.20
CA ALA A 291 18.97 -5.37 48.94
C ALA A 291 18.65 -6.86 48.76
N GLN A 292 18.63 -7.55 49.89
CA GLN A 292 18.30 -8.95 50.09
C GLN A 292 16.84 -9.31 49.77
N SER A 293 16.62 -10.61 49.58
CA SER A 293 15.38 -11.34 49.32
C SER A 293 14.16 -10.92 50.16
N ALA A 294 13.02 -10.67 49.49
CA ALA A 294 11.68 -10.80 50.07
C ALA A 294 10.62 -11.15 49.00
N SER A 295 9.61 -11.90 49.46
CA SER A 295 8.62 -12.71 48.77
C SER A 295 7.58 -11.98 47.90
N ALA A 296 7.06 -12.72 46.93
CA ALA A 296 5.89 -12.39 46.11
C ALA A 296 4.59 -12.36 46.92
N ALA A 297 3.98 -11.17 47.04
CA ALA A 297 2.53 -10.92 47.15
C ALA A 297 2.30 -9.44 47.51
N ASP A 298 2.24 -8.56 46.53
CA ASP A 298 1.29 -7.43 46.49
C ASP A 298 1.46 -6.63 45.20
N GLY A 299 0.37 -6.51 44.43
CA GLY A 299 0.31 -5.89 43.11
C GLY A 299 -0.01 -4.39 43.17
N ALA A 300 0.83 -3.60 43.84
CA ALA A 300 0.76 -2.14 43.77
C ALA A 300 2.11 -1.57 43.34
N ALA A 301 2.17 -1.03 42.12
CA ALA A 301 3.35 -0.35 41.60
C ALA A 301 3.69 0.86 42.47
N LYS A 302 4.92 0.91 43.01
CA LYS A 302 5.44 2.09 43.73
C LYS A 302 5.50 3.30 42.78
N PRO A 303 5.13 4.51 43.23
CA PRO A 303 5.17 5.73 42.41
C PRO A 303 6.62 6.18 42.23
N GLY A 304 7.12 6.23 41.00
CA GLY A 304 8.46 6.77 40.69
C GLY A 304 9.18 6.21 39.46
N HIS A 305 8.62 5.27 38.70
CA HIS A 305 9.26 4.75 37.47
C HIS A 305 8.55 5.22 36.20
N LYS A 306 9.30 5.98 35.37
CA LYS A 306 8.87 6.43 34.05
C LYS A 306 8.72 5.23 33.12
N THR A 307 7.50 4.81 32.86
CA THR A 307 7.21 3.77 31.85
C THR A 307 7.28 4.35 30.44
N LEU A 308 8.11 3.75 29.58
CA LEU A 308 8.12 4.04 28.15
C LEU A 308 6.86 3.46 27.50
N LEU A 309 6.24 4.20 26.58
CA LEU A 309 5.14 3.69 25.76
C LEU A 309 5.67 2.97 24.53
N ARG A 310 6.65 3.59 23.85
CA ARG A 310 7.19 3.11 22.57
C ARG A 310 8.61 3.61 22.35
N VAL A 311 9.39 2.89 21.55
CA VAL A 311 10.65 3.39 20.99
C VAL A 311 10.52 3.46 19.48
N MET A 312 10.92 4.59 18.91
CA MET A 312 10.83 4.87 17.49
C MET A 312 12.24 5.01 16.92
N SER A 313 12.52 4.29 15.84
CA SER A 313 13.74 4.48 15.06
C SER A 313 13.59 5.65 14.10
N LEU A 314 14.56 6.55 14.06
CA LEU A 314 14.63 7.70 13.17
C LEU A 314 15.73 7.46 12.12
N SER A 315 15.35 7.48 10.84
CA SER A 315 16.27 7.29 9.70
C SER A 315 16.26 8.52 8.80
N ASN A 316 17.00 9.56 9.20
CA ASN A 316 16.93 10.91 8.60
C ASN A 316 15.54 11.55 8.73
N GLU A 317 14.94 11.47 9.91
CA GLU A 317 13.56 11.86 10.18
C GLU A 317 13.47 12.59 11.53
N ALA A 318 12.40 13.37 11.70
CA ALA A 318 12.00 14.03 12.92
C ALA A 318 10.84 13.30 13.61
N LEU A 319 10.73 13.47 14.93
CA LEU A 319 9.64 13.01 15.76
C LEU A 319 9.27 14.11 16.75
N CYS A 320 8.02 14.54 16.70
CA CYS A 320 7.45 15.55 17.59
C CYS A 320 6.25 14.98 18.33
N THR A 321 5.97 15.51 19.51
CA THR A 321 4.88 15.07 20.37
C THR A 321 4.09 16.28 20.87
N SER A 322 2.77 16.18 20.86
CA SER A 322 1.86 17.17 21.45
C SER A 322 0.93 16.47 22.42
N GLY A 323 0.79 16.99 23.64
CA GLY A 323 -0.01 16.36 24.70
C GLY A 323 -0.74 17.33 25.61
N ASP A 324 -1.75 16.81 26.32
CA ASP A 324 -2.61 17.58 27.23
C ASP A 324 -1.98 17.86 28.60
N TYR A 325 -0.74 17.43 28.81
CA TYR A 325 0.06 17.61 30.02
C TYR A 325 1.16 18.65 29.82
N GLU A 326 1.38 19.09 28.58
CA GLU A 326 2.33 20.14 28.24
C GLU A 326 1.62 21.50 28.35
N ASN A 327 2.36 22.53 28.81
CA ASN A 327 1.86 23.91 28.89
C ASN A 327 0.56 24.10 29.70
N ILE A 328 0.38 23.33 30.79
CA ILE A 328 -0.69 23.58 31.77
C ILE A 328 -0.48 24.95 32.42
N LEU A 329 -1.46 25.83 32.24
CA LEU A 329 -1.33 27.22 32.66
C LEU A 329 -1.65 27.41 34.15
N PHE A 330 -2.67 26.73 34.68
CA PHE A 330 -3.13 26.83 36.07
C PHE A 330 -4.30 25.85 36.32
N VAL A 331 -4.71 25.72 37.60
CA VAL A 331 -5.99 25.15 38.02
C VAL A 331 -6.98 26.31 38.22
N ASN A 332 -8.09 26.34 37.48
CA ASN A 332 -9.05 27.45 37.55
C ASN A 332 -9.84 27.46 38.88
N ALA A 333 -10.66 28.49 39.10
CA ALA A 333 -11.51 28.63 40.30
C ALA A 333 -12.50 27.45 40.50
N LEU A 334 -12.71 26.61 39.48
CA LEU A 334 -13.53 25.39 39.51
C LEU A 334 -12.69 24.11 39.72
N ASN A 335 -11.43 24.25 40.14
CA ASN A 335 -10.46 23.18 40.39
C ASN A 335 -10.14 22.30 39.15
N ARG A 336 -10.23 22.86 37.93
CA ARG A 336 -9.89 22.18 36.67
C ARG A 336 -8.57 22.68 36.10
N ALA A 337 -7.65 21.78 35.75
CA ALA A 337 -6.43 22.11 35.01
C ALA A 337 -6.76 22.39 33.53
N VAL A 338 -6.14 23.44 32.96
CA VAL A 338 -6.29 23.79 31.53
C VAL A 338 -4.94 24.13 30.91
N SER A 339 -4.76 23.70 29.65
CA SER A 339 -3.57 23.96 28.84
C SER A 339 -3.64 25.29 28.09
N SER A 340 -2.55 25.69 27.44
CA SER A 340 -2.52 26.86 26.54
C SER A 340 -3.12 26.61 25.16
N THR A 341 -3.56 25.39 24.86
CA THR A 341 -4.07 25.01 23.54
C THR A 341 -5.56 25.32 23.41
N TYR A 342 -5.94 26.04 22.36
CA TYR A 342 -7.33 26.41 22.08
C TYR A 342 -8.05 25.36 21.24
N ASP A 343 -9.21 24.90 21.71
CA ASP A 343 -10.11 24.02 20.99
C ASP A 343 -11.09 24.87 20.16
N TRP A 344 -10.88 24.93 18.85
CA TRP A 344 -11.72 25.69 17.93
C TRP A 344 -13.17 25.20 17.84
N ARG A 345 -13.41 23.91 18.10
CA ARG A 345 -14.75 23.31 18.02
C ARG A 345 -15.58 23.64 19.25
N HIS A 346 -14.99 23.53 20.43
CA HIS A 346 -15.66 23.82 21.69
C HIS A 346 -15.44 25.27 22.17
N ARG A 347 -14.57 26.02 21.50
CA ARG A 347 -14.24 27.44 21.73
C ARG A 347 -13.69 27.72 23.13
N CYS A 348 -12.91 26.79 23.67
CA CYS A 348 -12.36 26.83 25.03
C CYS A 348 -10.92 26.33 25.07
N LEU A 349 -10.24 26.47 26.22
CA LEU A 349 -8.93 25.86 26.43
C LEU A 349 -9.06 24.36 26.72
N ILE A 350 -8.14 23.58 26.18
CA ILE A 350 -8.12 22.12 26.34
C ILE A 350 -7.72 21.74 27.78
N GLY A 351 -8.54 20.92 28.45
CA GLY A 351 -8.21 20.28 29.73
C GLY A 351 -7.72 18.83 29.57
N PRO A 352 -6.95 18.31 30.55
CA PRO A 352 -6.42 16.96 30.51
C PRO A 352 -7.54 15.91 30.65
N SER A 353 -7.40 14.76 29.99
CA SER A 353 -8.41 13.70 29.95
C SER A 353 -7.87 12.35 30.38
N GLN A 354 -8.56 11.66 31.30
CA GLN A 354 -8.15 10.32 31.73
C GLN A 354 -8.41 9.25 30.66
N GLY A 355 -9.63 9.21 30.10
CA GLY A 355 -10.03 8.22 29.07
C GLY A 355 -10.02 8.74 27.62
N GLY A 356 -9.77 10.03 27.42
CA GLY A 356 -9.65 10.67 26.11
C GLY A 356 -8.23 10.64 25.55
N LEU A 357 -8.06 11.25 24.38
CA LEU A 357 -6.76 11.46 23.76
C LEU A 357 -5.89 12.36 24.64
N ALA A 358 -4.76 11.85 25.09
CA ALA A 358 -3.82 12.53 25.99
C ALA A 358 -2.57 13.04 25.26
N GLN A 359 -2.15 12.35 24.18
CA GLN A 359 -0.92 12.67 23.45
C GLN A 359 -1.02 12.20 21.99
N VAL A 360 -0.38 12.92 21.07
CA VAL A 360 -0.11 12.45 19.71
C VAL A 360 1.37 12.68 19.40
N SER A 361 2.04 11.66 18.88
CA SER A 361 3.39 11.76 18.32
C SER A 361 3.33 11.62 16.80
N VAL A 362 4.00 12.49 16.06
CA VAL A 362 4.05 12.46 14.59
C VAL A 362 5.51 12.42 14.15
N LYS A 363 5.80 11.55 13.19
CA LYS A 363 7.12 11.33 12.59
C LYS A 363 7.06 11.72 11.11
N CYS A 364 7.92 12.64 10.68
CA CYS A 364 8.08 13.01 9.27
C CYS A 364 9.50 13.58 9.04
N TYR A 365 9.83 14.06 7.84
CA TYR A 365 11.20 14.54 7.55
C TYR A 365 11.57 15.85 8.25
N SER A 366 10.61 16.75 8.43
CA SER A 366 10.81 18.08 9.01
C SER A 366 10.21 18.13 10.41
N CYS A 367 11.01 18.56 11.37
CA CYS A 367 10.58 18.75 12.75
C CYS A 367 9.52 19.86 12.85
N LEU A 368 9.61 20.92 12.04
CA LEU A 368 8.56 21.96 11.93
C LEU A 368 7.19 21.36 11.57
N TYR A 369 7.14 20.51 10.54
CA TYR A 369 5.89 19.90 10.10
C TYR A 369 5.40 18.82 11.07
N ALA A 370 6.30 18.03 11.65
CA ALA A 370 5.94 17.02 12.65
C ALA A 370 5.25 17.67 13.86
N ASP A 371 5.79 18.79 14.37
CA ASP A 371 5.24 19.55 15.50
C ASP A 371 3.85 20.14 15.17
N ALA A 372 3.73 20.80 14.01
CA ALA A 372 2.47 21.35 13.53
C ALA A 372 1.38 20.28 13.40
N LEU A 373 1.72 19.13 12.81
CA LEU A 373 0.82 18.00 12.60
C LEU A 373 0.45 17.31 13.90
N ALA A 374 1.39 17.17 14.85
CA ALA A 374 1.11 16.60 16.16
C ALA A 374 0.12 17.50 16.93
N THR A 375 0.34 18.81 16.93
CA THR A 375 -0.55 19.79 17.56
C THR A 375 -1.93 19.80 16.89
N ALA A 376 -2.00 19.89 15.57
CA ALA A 376 -3.26 19.83 14.82
C ALA A 376 -4.05 18.55 15.10
N SER A 377 -3.34 17.42 15.21
CA SER A 377 -3.94 16.11 15.50
C SER A 377 -4.47 16.05 16.93
N PHE A 378 -3.69 16.53 17.89
CA PHE A 378 -4.09 16.57 19.28
C PHE A 378 -5.36 17.43 19.48
N VAL A 379 -5.46 18.60 18.84
CA VAL A 379 -6.64 19.48 18.91
C VAL A 379 -7.89 18.81 18.31
N LYS A 380 -7.75 18.01 17.25
CA LYS A 380 -8.89 17.30 16.64
C LYS A 380 -9.59 16.32 17.58
N ARG A 381 -8.85 15.71 18.52
CA ARG A 381 -9.31 14.73 19.54
C ARG A 381 -10.07 13.48 19.04
N ASN A 382 -10.31 13.36 17.74
CA ASN A 382 -11.01 12.24 17.11
C ASN A 382 -10.04 11.47 16.19
N PRO A 383 -9.81 10.17 16.44
CA PRO A 383 -8.90 9.35 15.65
C PRO A 383 -9.18 9.35 14.14
N VAL A 384 -10.45 9.36 13.71
CA VAL A 384 -10.81 9.23 12.29
C VAL A 384 -10.39 10.47 11.46
N PRO A 385 -10.74 11.72 11.85
CA PRO A 385 -10.22 12.92 11.19
C PRO A 385 -8.71 13.12 11.33
N ILE A 386 -8.10 12.69 12.45
CA ILE A 386 -6.64 12.73 12.64
C ILE A 386 -5.96 11.86 11.58
N ARG A 387 -6.42 10.61 11.47
CA ARG A 387 -5.94 9.64 10.49
C ARG A 387 -6.07 10.17 9.08
N TYR A 388 -7.25 10.65 8.68
CA TYR A 388 -7.45 11.22 7.35
C TYR A 388 -6.45 12.35 7.06
N MET A 389 -6.24 13.26 8.02
CA MET A 389 -5.29 14.35 7.88
C MET A 389 -3.85 13.82 7.68
N LEU A 390 -3.35 13.02 8.62
CA LEU A 390 -1.96 12.53 8.62
C LEU A 390 -1.65 11.58 7.44
N GLU A 391 -2.64 10.82 6.99
CA GLU A 391 -2.52 9.95 5.82
C GLU A 391 -2.40 10.71 4.50
N HIS A 392 -3.13 11.82 4.34
CA HIS A 392 -3.00 12.65 3.15
C HIS A 392 -1.63 13.32 3.10
N TYR A 393 -1.13 13.75 4.26
CA TYR A 393 0.25 14.21 4.39
C TYR A 393 1.28 13.13 4.06
N ARG A 394 0.93 11.84 3.98
CA ARG A 394 1.86 10.82 3.45
C ARG A 394 2.18 10.98 1.95
N ARG A 395 1.44 11.81 1.23
CA ARG A 395 1.61 12.02 -0.22
C ARG A 395 2.34 13.34 -0.56
N ASP A 396 2.78 14.08 0.46
CA ASP A 396 3.44 15.38 0.33
C ASP A 396 4.92 15.33 0.73
N TYR A 397 5.69 16.37 0.37
CA TYR A 397 7.15 16.47 0.59
C TYR A 397 7.57 16.15 2.03
N ASN A 398 6.89 16.73 3.02
CA ASN A 398 7.10 16.46 4.45
C ASN A 398 6.28 15.24 4.91
N ARG A 399 6.37 14.16 4.13
CA ARG A 399 5.57 12.94 4.32
C ARG A 399 5.62 12.47 5.76
N VAL A 400 4.44 12.29 6.36
CA VAL A 400 4.31 11.55 7.63
C VAL A 400 4.75 10.11 7.39
N THR A 401 5.80 9.67 8.08
CA THR A 401 6.30 8.29 7.96
C THR A 401 5.75 7.40 9.06
N ASP A 402 5.44 7.95 10.22
CA ASP A 402 4.77 7.26 11.32
C ASP A 402 4.01 8.28 12.21
N TYR A 403 3.03 7.85 13.00
CA TYR A 403 2.36 8.69 13.99
C TYR A 403 1.56 7.84 14.97
N THR A 404 1.57 8.15 16.26
CA THR A 404 0.80 7.40 17.26
C THR A 404 -0.03 8.33 18.11
N ALA A 405 -1.27 7.94 18.39
CA ALA A 405 -2.16 8.63 19.31
C ALA A 405 -2.28 7.80 20.61
N TYR A 406 -2.28 8.46 21.77
CA TYR A 406 -2.21 7.80 23.07
C TYR A 406 -3.29 8.33 24.01
N THR A 407 -3.89 7.42 24.78
CA THR A 407 -4.56 7.76 26.05
C THR A 407 -3.56 7.56 27.19
N ARG A 408 -3.92 7.96 28.41
CA ARG A 408 -3.10 7.67 29.61
C ARG A 408 -3.00 6.17 29.91
N GLU A 409 -3.99 5.39 29.47
CA GLU A 409 -4.02 3.94 29.63
C GLU A 409 -3.08 3.22 28.66
N GLY A 410 -2.82 3.81 27.48
CA GLY A 410 -1.85 3.31 26.52
C GLY A 410 -2.07 3.84 25.11
N GLU A 411 -1.52 3.14 24.13
CA GLU A 411 -1.69 3.48 22.72
C GLU A 411 -3.17 3.31 22.32
N ARG A 412 -3.72 4.35 21.70
CA ARG A 412 -4.99 4.33 20.98
C ARG A 412 -4.64 4.58 19.54
N LEU A 413 -4.00 3.59 18.92
CA LEU A 413 -3.36 3.76 17.62
C LEU A 413 -4.41 4.25 16.60
N ALA A 414 -4.00 5.04 15.62
CA ALA A 414 -4.87 5.44 14.52
C ALA A 414 -4.11 5.26 13.20
N HIS A 415 -3.23 4.27 13.12
CA HIS A 415 -2.32 4.08 11.98
C HIS A 415 -3.06 3.55 10.75
N MET A 416 -2.77 4.09 9.56
CA MET A 416 -2.75 3.25 8.37
C MET A 416 -1.50 2.39 8.37
N TYR A 417 -1.70 1.08 8.19
CA TYR A 417 -0.69 0.17 7.69
C TYR A 417 -0.13 0.68 6.37
N GLU A 418 1.10 0.29 6.03
CA GLU A 418 1.48 0.31 4.62
C GLU A 418 0.47 -0.57 3.89
N ILE A 419 -0.37 0.07 3.07
CA ILE A 419 -1.44 -0.61 2.35
C ILE A 419 -0.78 -1.71 1.53
N ALA A 420 -1.42 -2.88 1.50
CA ALA A 420 -1.01 -4.02 0.71
C ALA A 420 0.36 -4.59 1.08
N CYS A 421 0.81 -4.37 2.31
CA CYS A 421 2.09 -4.90 2.81
C CYS A 421 1.87 -5.83 3.99
N GLU A 422 2.55 -6.98 3.95
CA GLU A 422 2.62 -7.89 5.08
C GLU A 422 3.55 -7.30 6.14
N SER A 423 3.14 -7.34 7.41
CA SER A 423 4.01 -6.86 8.49
C SER A 423 5.28 -7.73 8.62
N PRO A 424 6.44 -7.17 8.98
CA PRO A 424 7.67 -7.95 9.17
C PRO A 424 7.51 -9.11 10.17
N ALA A 425 6.70 -8.93 11.22
CA ALA A 425 6.40 -9.96 12.20
C ALA A 425 5.59 -11.12 11.60
N CYS A 426 4.48 -10.81 10.92
CA CYS A 426 3.66 -11.81 10.22
C CYS A 426 4.48 -12.58 9.18
N ARG A 427 5.30 -11.86 8.40
CA ARG A 427 6.20 -12.46 7.41
C ARG A 427 7.18 -13.44 8.05
N THR A 428 7.84 -13.02 9.12
CA THR A 428 8.82 -13.86 9.84
C THR A 428 8.17 -15.13 10.38
N GLU A 429 7.00 -15.02 11.01
CA GLU A 429 6.28 -16.18 11.53
C GLU A 429 5.82 -17.13 10.42
N ARG A 430 5.27 -16.59 9.31
CA ARG A 430 4.84 -17.38 8.16
C ARG A 430 5.99 -18.16 7.54
N ILE A 431 7.13 -17.51 7.32
CA ILE A 431 8.34 -18.15 6.80
C ILE A 431 8.85 -19.22 7.79
N ALA A 432 8.84 -18.94 9.09
CA ALA A 432 9.27 -19.90 10.11
C ALA A 432 8.40 -21.18 10.16
N GLY A 433 7.14 -21.11 9.72
CA GLY A 433 6.25 -22.27 9.54
C GLY A 433 6.57 -23.15 8.33
N SER A 434 7.42 -22.66 7.41
CA SER A 434 7.74 -23.32 6.15
C SER A 434 8.97 -24.24 6.29
N LEU A 435 9.08 -25.22 5.39
CA LEU A 435 10.30 -26.03 5.20
C LEU A 435 11.08 -25.48 4.00
N PRO A 436 12.42 -25.57 3.97
CA PRO A 436 13.21 -25.12 2.83
C PRO A 436 12.81 -25.85 1.55
N ALA A 437 12.33 -25.10 0.56
CA ALA A 437 11.94 -25.62 -0.75
C ALA A 437 13.08 -25.54 -1.78
N ARG A 438 13.06 -26.43 -2.76
CA ARG A 438 13.84 -26.32 -4.01
C ARG A 438 12.99 -25.65 -5.07
N VAL A 439 13.36 -24.44 -5.48
CA VAL A 439 12.63 -23.65 -6.46
C VAL A 439 13.45 -23.56 -7.75
N VAL A 440 12.81 -23.86 -8.89
CA VAL A 440 13.40 -23.59 -10.21
C VAL A 440 12.73 -22.37 -10.81
N VAL A 441 13.53 -21.38 -11.23
CA VAL A 441 13.05 -20.19 -11.93
C VAL A 441 13.52 -20.27 -13.38
N ILE A 442 12.61 -20.15 -14.33
CA ILE A 442 12.90 -20.25 -15.77
C ILE A 442 12.83 -18.86 -16.41
N GLY A 443 13.98 -18.34 -16.82
CA GLY A 443 14.15 -17.02 -17.43
C GLY A 443 14.89 -16.05 -16.50
N GLY A 444 15.97 -15.46 -17.01
CA GLY A 444 16.86 -14.52 -16.31
C GLY A 444 16.50 -13.05 -16.48
N GLY A 445 15.25 -12.73 -16.82
CA GLY A 445 14.75 -11.36 -16.88
C GLY A 445 14.46 -10.78 -15.49
N LEU A 446 13.87 -9.57 -15.44
CA LEU A 446 13.56 -8.91 -14.17
C LEU A 446 12.60 -9.73 -13.30
N ALA A 447 11.58 -10.36 -13.90
CA ALA A 447 10.63 -11.20 -13.17
C ALA A 447 11.32 -12.41 -12.52
N GLY A 448 12.22 -13.06 -13.25
CA GLY A 448 12.95 -14.22 -12.73
C GLY A 448 13.96 -13.85 -11.64
N CYS A 449 14.69 -12.74 -11.81
CA CYS A 449 15.59 -12.25 -10.77
C CYS A 449 14.83 -11.84 -9.50
N ALA A 450 13.69 -11.16 -9.64
CA ALA A 450 12.82 -10.81 -8.52
C ALA A 450 12.30 -12.06 -7.80
N ALA A 451 11.83 -13.07 -8.55
CA ALA A 451 11.37 -14.34 -7.98
C ALA A 451 12.49 -15.09 -7.26
N ALA A 452 13.69 -15.16 -7.84
CA ALA A 452 14.83 -15.85 -7.24
C ALA A 452 15.31 -15.20 -5.94
N ILE A 453 15.40 -13.86 -5.91
CA ILE A 453 15.78 -13.11 -4.72
C ILE A 453 14.73 -13.29 -3.63
N GLU A 454 13.45 -13.13 -3.98
CA GLU A 454 12.35 -13.25 -3.02
C GLU A 454 12.28 -14.67 -2.45
N ALA A 455 12.35 -15.70 -3.29
CA ALA A 455 12.34 -17.09 -2.85
C ALA A 455 13.50 -17.41 -1.89
N ALA A 456 14.72 -16.94 -2.21
CA ALA A 456 15.89 -17.11 -1.35
C ALA A 456 15.75 -16.35 0.00
N SER A 457 15.08 -15.20 -0.02
CA SER A 457 14.76 -14.42 1.20
C SER A 457 13.79 -15.18 2.12
N CYS A 458 12.88 -15.96 1.54
CA CYS A 458 11.96 -16.86 2.25
C CYS A 458 12.59 -18.22 2.63
N GLY A 459 13.90 -18.40 2.41
CA GLY A 459 14.64 -19.59 2.85
C GLY A 459 14.73 -20.73 1.83
N ALA A 460 14.24 -20.55 0.60
CA ALA A 460 14.40 -21.55 -0.45
C ALA A 460 15.83 -21.62 -1.01
N THR A 461 16.15 -22.77 -1.60
CA THR A 461 17.28 -22.93 -2.52
C THR A 461 16.76 -22.80 -3.95
N VAL A 462 17.44 -22.01 -4.77
CA VAL A 462 16.94 -21.60 -6.08
C VAL A 462 17.94 -21.97 -7.17
N ILE A 463 17.43 -22.52 -8.27
CA ILE A 463 18.17 -22.66 -9.53
C ILE A 463 17.47 -21.79 -10.57
N LEU A 464 18.17 -20.75 -11.03
CA LEU A 464 17.70 -19.87 -12.10
C LEU A 464 18.32 -20.33 -13.42
N LEU A 465 17.46 -20.70 -14.37
CA LEU A 465 17.83 -21.18 -15.70
C LEU A 465 17.59 -20.09 -16.75
N GLU A 466 18.60 -19.75 -17.54
CA GLU A 466 18.52 -18.79 -18.65
C GLU A 466 19.05 -19.46 -19.93
N LYS A 467 18.30 -19.39 -21.03
CA LYS A 467 18.67 -20.04 -22.29
C LYS A 467 19.73 -19.26 -23.06
N GLU A 468 19.81 -17.95 -22.83
CA GLU A 468 20.83 -17.07 -23.40
C GLU A 468 22.15 -17.12 -22.61
N ALA A 469 23.22 -16.57 -23.18
CA ALA A 469 24.52 -16.50 -22.52
C ALA A 469 24.57 -15.56 -21.30
N ARG A 470 23.61 -14.63 -21.18
CA ARG A 470 23.56 -13.61 -20.13
C ARG A 470 22.12 -13.39 -19.67
N LEU A 471 21.98 -13.02 -18.39
CA LEU A 471 20.71 -12.55 -17.82
C LEU A 471 20.28 -11.22 -18.46
N GLY A 472 18.99 -10.89 -18.32
CA GLY A 472 18.45 -9.59 -18.70
C GLY A 472 17.20 -9.65 -19.56
N GLY A 473 17.15 -10.55 -20.54
CA GLY A 473 16.06 -10.63 -21.52
C GLY A 473 15.68 -9.27 -22.11
N ASN A 474 14.38 -9.03 -22.33
CA ASN A 474 13.88 -7.71 -22.74
C ASN A 474 13.91 -6.67 -21.59
N SER A 475 13.96 -7.10 -20.33
CA SER A 475 14.01 -6.18 -19.18
C SER A 475 15.27 -5.32 -19.18
N ALA A 476 16.44 -5.88 -19.54
CA ALA A 476 17.69 -5.12 -19.67
C ALA A 476 17.64 -4.04 -20.75
N LYS A 477 16.77 -4.19 -21.75
CA LYS A 477 16.57 -3.23 -22.85
C LYS A 477 15.58 -2.12 -22.50
N ALA A 478 14.92 -2.18 -21.34
CA ALA A 478 13.92 -1.20 -20.96
C ALA A 478 14.55 0.17 -20.66
N THR A 479 13.96 1.21 -21.23
CA THR A 479 14.51 2.58 -21.19
C THR A 479 13.61 3.55 -20.44
N SER A 480 12.29 3.47 -20.58
CA SER A 480 11.35 4.49 -20.06
C SER A 480 11.28 4.62 -18.53
N GLY A 481 11.37 3.53 -17.77
CA GLY A 481 11.20 3.55 -16.30
C GLY A 481 10.13 2.58 -15.81
N ILE A 482 9.83 2.67 -14.51
CA ILE A 482 8.91 1.78 -13.77
C ILE A 482 7.81 2.61 -13.10
N ASN A 483 6.54 2.22 -13.27
CA ASN A 483 5.43 2.97 -12.69
C ASN A 483 5.21 2.65 -11.21
N ALA A 484 4.79 3.63 -10.41
CA ALA A 484 4.21 3.41 -9.09
C ALA A 484 3.46 4.66 -8.59
N TRP A 485 2.57 4.50 -7.63
CA TRP A 485 1.88 5.61 -6.97
C TRP A 485 2.15 5.62 -5.46
N GLY A 486 2.03 6.78 -4.81
CA GLY A 486 2.24 6.94 -3.37
C GLY A 486 3.70 6.78 -2.92
N THR A 487 4.66 7.01 -3.82
CA THR A 487 6.09 6.84 -3.52
C THR A 487 6.70 8.08 -2.86
N ARG A 488 7.87 7.90 -2.23
CA ARG A 488 8.67 9.02 -1.71
C ARG A 488 9.06 9.99 -2.83
N THR A 489 9.43 9.48 -3.99
CA THR A 489 9.79 10.30 -5.15
C THR A 489 8.63 11.20 -5.61
N GLN A 490 7.39 10.69 -5.65
CA GLN A 490 6.22 11.51 -5.97
C GLN A 490 5.96 12.59 -4.92
N ALA A 491 6.05 12.23 -3.65
CA ALA A 491 5.89 13.15 -2.53
C ALA A 491 6.91 14.30 -2.58
N VAL A 492 8.19 14.00 -2.82
CA VAL A 492 9.26 15.00 -2.98
C VAL A 492 9.00 15.94 -4.17
N ASN A 493 8.33 15.46 -5.22
CA ASN A 493 7.98 16.25 -6.39
C ASN A 493 6.57 16.85 -6.31
N HIS A 494 5.90 16.83 -5.14
CA HIS A 494 4.55 17.34 -4.93
C HIS A 494 3.48 16.76 -5.87
N VAL A 495 3.60 15.47 -6.21
CA VAL A 495 2.66 14.77 -7.11
C VAL A 495 1.62 13.99 -6.32
N LEU A 496 0.37 14.44 -6.39
CA LEU A 496 -0.78 13.73 -5.83
C LEU A 496 -1.29 12.63 -6.79
N ASP A 497 -1.05 11.37 -6.42
CA ASP A 497 -1.53 10.16 -7.12
C ASP A 497 -2.15 9.15 -6.14
N ASN A 498 -2.97 8.22 -6.64
CA ASN A 498 -3.59 7.17 -5.82
C ASN A 498 -3.94 5.90 -6.61
N CYS A 499 -4.29 4.82 -5.90
CA CYS A 499 -4.65 3.54 -6.51
C CYS A 499 -5.80 3.64 -7.52
N LYS A 500 -6.82 4.49 -7.28
CA LYS A 500 -7.98 4.63 -8.17
C LYS A 500 -7.58 5.26 -9.50
N PHE A 501 -6.70 6.26 -9.49
CA PHE A 501 -6.16 6.84 -10.73
C PHE A 501 -5.29 5.83 -11.48
N PHE A 502 -4.44 5.09 -10.78
CA PHE A 502 -3.61 4.05 -11.37
C PHE A 502 -4.45 2.91 -12.00
N GLU A 503 -5.40 2.36 -11.24
CA GLU A 503 -6.32 1.31 -11.69
C GLU A 503 -7.13 1.78 -12.90
N ARG A 504 -7.73 2.98 -12.82
CA ARG A 504 -8.50 3.58 -13.94
C ARG A 504 -7.67 3.70 -15.20
N ASP A 505 -6.48 4.30 -15.13
CA ASP A 505 -5.64 4.53 -16.30
C ASP A 505 -5.23 3.18 -16.93
N THR A 506 -4.98 2.16 -16.11
CA THR A 506 -4.68 0.80 -16.57
C THR A 506 -5.88 0.16 -17.28
N PHE A 507 -7.09 0.22 -16.70
CA PHE A 507 -8.31 -0.29 -17.34
C PHE A 507 -8.67 0.43 -18.64
N LEU A 508 -8.53 1.77 -18.67
CA LEU A 508 -8.79 2.56 -19.87
C LEU A 508 -7.82 2.17 -20.99
N SER A 509 -6.55 1.96 -20.67
CA SER A 509 -5.56 1.49 -21.64
C SER A 509 -5.89 0.09 -22.16
N GLY A 510 -6.27 -0.84 -21.27
CA GLY A 510 -6.56 -2.22 -21.62
C GLY A 510 -7.92 -2.49 -22.26
N LYS A 511 -8.76 -1.46 -22.49
CA LYS A 511 -10.12 -1.60 -23.05
C LYS A 511 -10.11 -2.39 -24.37
N GLY A 512 -10.96 -3.40 -24.47
CA GLY A 512 -11.05 -4.30 -25.62
C GLY A 512 -10.21 -5.57 -25.51
N GLY A 513 -9.63 -5.84 -24.32
CA GLY A 513 -9.07 -7.12 -23.90
C GLY A 513 -9.49 -7.40 -22.46
N HIS A 514 -9.05 -8.52 -21.91
CA HIS A 514 -9.39 -8.94 -20.56
C HIS A 514 -8.44 -8.33 -19.52
N CYS A 515 -8.89 -7.29 -18.82
CA CYS A 515 -8.20 -6.78 -17.62
C CYS A 515 -8.82 -7.43 -16.38
N ASP A 516 -8.13 -8.39 -15.77
CA ASP A 516 -8.55 -8.99 -14.51
C ASP A 516 -8.46 -7.94 -13.38
N PRO A 517 -9.58 -7.60 -12.71
CA PRO A 517 -9.55 -6.56 -11.68
C PRO A 517 -8.69 -6.89 -10.46
N GLY A 518 -8.57 -8.18 -10.11
CA GLY A 518 -7.73 -8.64 -9.01
C GLY A 518 -6.25 -8.45 -9.31
N LEU A 519 -5.82 -8.78 -10.54
CA LEU A 519 -4.45 -8.57 -11.01
C LEU A 519 -4.10 -7.07 -11.10
N VAL A 520 -4.97 -6.25 -11.72
CA VAL A 520 -4.76 -4.80 -11.84
C VAL A 520 -4.69 -4.14 -10.46
N ARG A 521 -5.58 -4.53 -9.54
CA ARG A 521 -5.53 -4.04 -8.16
C ARG A 521 -4.23 -4.43 -7.48
N THR A 522 -3.81 -5.69 -7.57
CA THR A 522 -2.56 -6.18 -6.98
C THR A 522 -1.35 -5.40 -7.51
N LEU A 523 -1.27 -5.21 -8.83
CA LEU A 523 -0.24 -4.39 -9.48
C LEU A 523 -0.22 -2.96 -8.91
N SER A 524 -1.39 -2.34 -8.80
CA SER A 524 -1.55 -0.98 -8.30
C SER A 524 -1.09 -0.86 -6.85
N VAL A 525 -1.68 -1.64 -5.94
CA VAL A 525 -1.46 -1.47 -4.50
C VAL A 525 -0.05 -1.85 -4.06
N LYS A 526 0.62 -2.79 -4.75
CA LYS A 526 2.01 -3.18 -4.48
C LYS A 526 3.07 -2.33 -5.20
N SER A 527 2.65 -1.30 -5.94
CA SER A 527 3.58 -0.54 -6.77
C SER A 527 4.61 0.26 -5.99
N ALA A 528 4.23 0.89 -4.88
CA ALA A 528 5.18 1.60 -4.01
C ALA A 528 6.18 0.65 -3.34
N GLU A 529 5.71 -0.52 -2.86
CA GLU A 529 6.56 -1.56 -2.28
C GLU A 529 7.62 -2.04 -3.28
N ALA A 530 7.26 -2.18 -4.56
CA ALA A 530 8.18 -2.56 -5.62
C ALA A 530 9.29 -1.52 -5.85
N ILE A 531 8.97 -0.23 -5.79
CA ILE A 531 9.97 0.85 -5.89
C ILE A 531 10.92 0.81 -4.68
N SER A 532 10.37 0.79 -3.46
CA SER A 532 11.17 0.73 -2.23
C SER A 532 12.09 -0.49 -2.21
N TRP A 533 11.61 -1.63 -2.70
CA TRP A 533 12.40 -2.85 -2.81
C TRP A 533 13.56 -2.70 -3.80
N LEU A 534 13.35 -2.11 -4.98
CA LEU A 534 14.43 -1.83 -5.92
C LEU A 534 15.46 -0.82 -5.36
N GLU A 535 14.98 0.23 -4.69
CA GLU A 535 15.84 1.23 -4.05
C GLU A 535 16.75 0.60 -2.97
N SER A 536 16.29 -0.45 -2.28
CA SER A 536 17.09 -1.18 -1.29
C SER A 536 18.36 -1.84 -1.86
N PHE A 537 18.42 -2.05 -3.18
CA PHE A 537 19.64 -2.54 -3.88
C PHE A 537 20.53 -1.40 -4.40
N GLY A 538 20.27 -0.16 -3.98
CA GLY A 538 21.03 1.03 -4.38
C GLY A 538 20.66 1.56 -5.78
N ILE A 539 19.45 1.26 -6.27
CA ILE A 539 18.96 1.76 -7.56
C ILE A 539 18.27 3.12 -7.33
N PRO A 540 18.77 4.24 -7.88
CA PRO A 540 18.28 5.56 -7.50
C PRO A 540 17.00 5.96 -8.26
N LEU A 541 15.82 5.47 -7.86
CA LEU A 541 14.54 5.73 -8.56
C LEU A 541 13.91 7.11 -8.23
N THR A 542 14.70 8.17 -8.35
CA THR A 542 14.37 9.52 -7.87
C THR A 542 13.92 10.51 -8.95
N ALA A 543 14.04 10.17 -10.24
CA ALA A 543 13.51 10.98 -11.34
C ALA A 543 12.10 10.52 -11.74
N LEU A 544 11.21 11.46 -12.08
CA LEU A 544 9.78 11.20 -12.31
C LEU A 544 9.28 11.79 -13.64
N TYR A 545 8.60 10.97 -14.44
CA TYR A 545 8.04 11.35 -15.74
C TYR A 545 6.57 10.95 -15.89
N GLN A 546 5.86 11.64 -16.78
CA GLN A 546 4.51 11.25 -17.23
C GLN A 546 4.61 10.65 -18.65
N LEU A 547 4.13 9.42 -18.81
CA LEU A 547 4.09 8.71 -20.09
C LEU A 547 2.69 8.72 -20.70
N GLY A 548 2.56 8.28 -21.96
CA GLY A 548 1.28 8.25 -22.67
C GLY A 548 0.23 7.41 -21.94
N GLY A 549 -1.00 7.91 -21.87
CA GLY A 549 -2.12 7.28 -21.17
C GLY A 549 -2.12 7.42 -19.64
N ALA A 550 -1.04 7.91 -19.02
CA ALA A 550 -1.01 8.20 -17.58
C ALA A 550 -1.59 9.59 -17.29
N SER A 551 -2.48 9.68 -16.29
CA SER A 551 -3.07 10.94 -15.84
C SER A 551 -2.24 11.72 -14.81
N ARG A 552 -1.18 11.10 -14.27
CA ARG A 552 -0.25 11.69 -13.30
C ARG A 552 1.20 11.26 -13.62
N PRO A 553 2.21 12.07 -13.28
CA PRO A 553 3.61 11.64 -13.29
C PRO A 553 3.82 10.49 -12.31
N ARG A 554 4.22 9.32 -12.83
CA ARG A 554 4.35 8.10 -12.02
C ARG A 554 5.45 7.15 -12.49
N CYS A 555 6.13 7.49 -13.58
CA CYS A 555 7.19 6.65 -14.12
C CYS A 555 8.54 7.05 -13.49
N HIS A 556 9.06 6.18 -12.64
CA HIS A 556 10.30 6.37 -11.89
C HIS A 556 11.51 5.92 -12.73
N ARG A 557 12.59 6.70 -12.67
CA ARG A 557 13.85 6.43 -13.36
C ARG A 557 15.05 6.79 -12.47
N ALA A 558 16.20 6.29 -12.88
CA ALA A 558 17.48 6.82 -12.41
C ALA A 558 17.71 8.24 -12.96
N PRO A 559 18.17 9.19 -12.13
CA PRO A 559 18.63 10.47 -12.64
C PRO A 559 19.85 10.27 -13.52
N ASP A 560 20.12 11.26 -14.37
CA ASP A 560 21.34 11.29 -15.17
C ASP A 560 22.58 11.37 -14.25
N GLN A 561 23.71 10.88 -14.75
CA GLN A 561 25.01 11.03 -14.09
C GLN A 561 25.43 12.50 -14.02
N LYS A 562 26.43 12.83 -13.19
CA LYS A 562 26.92 14.20 -13.00
C LYS A 562 27.41 14.87 -14.29
N ASP A 563 27.87 14.08 -15.26
CA ASP A 563 28.29 14.52 -16.60
C ASP A 563 27.13 14.61 -17.61
N GLY A 564 25.89 14.41 -17.15
CA GLY A 564 24.67 14.40 -17.95
C GLY A 564 24.41 13.08 -18.69
N ALA A 565 25.19 12.02 -18.45
CA ALA A 565 24.99 10.72 -19.10
C ALA A 565 23.72 10.04 -18.58
N PRO A 566 22.80 9.58 -19.46
CA PRO A 566 21.61 8.88 -19.00
C PRO A 566 21.99 7.55 -18.38
N VAL A 567 21.19 7.13 -17.41
CA VAL A 567 21.31 5.80 -16.81
C VAL A 567 20.30 4.86 -17.48
N PRO A 568 20.75 3.82 -18.21
CA PRO A 568 19.85 2.87 -18.85
C PRO A 568 19.14 2.04 -17.77
N ILE A 569 17.91 2.43 -17.42
CA ILE A 569 17.26 1.96 -16.21
C ILE A 569 17.06 0.44 -16.18
N GLY A 570 16.66 -0.18 -17.28
CA GLY A 570 16.48 -1.64 -17.38
C GLY A 570 17.78 -2.39 -17.12
N PHE A 571 18.86 -2.01 -17.80
CA PHE A 571 20.20 -2.59 -17.60
C PHE A 571 20.70 -2.34 -16.17
N THR A 572 20.47 -1.15 -15.62
CA THR A 572 20.89 -0.77 -14.27
C THR A 572 20.21 -1.64 -13.23
N ILE A 573 18.89 -1.81 -13.34
CA ILE A 573 18.13 -2.73 -12.46
C ILE A 573 18.72 -4.14 -12.56
N MET A 574 18.84 -4.69 -13.77
CA MET A 574 19.34 -6.06 -13.96
C MET A 574 20.75 -6.24 -13.39
N ARG A 575 21.66 -5.29 -13.63
CA ARG A 575 23.03 -5.33 -13.11
C ARG A 575 23.06 -5.35 -11.59
N HIS A 576 22.24 -4.53 -10.94
CA HIS A 576 22.20 -4.47 -9.46
C HIS A 576 21.63 -5.76 -8.87
N LEU A 577 20.55 -6.29 -9.44
CA LEU A 577 19.95 -7.55 -8.98
C LEU A 577 20.88 -8.75 -9.23
N GLU A 578 21.49 -8.85 -10.41
CA GLU A 578 22.46 -9.90 -10.72
C GLU A 578 23.67 -9.83 -9.77
N ASN A 579 24.23 -8.64 -9.56
CA ASN A 579 25.32 -8.45 -8.62
C ASN A 579 24.91 -8.87 -7.20
N TYR A 580 23.71 -8.51 -6.76
CA TYR A 580 23.20 -8.93 -5.45
C TYR A 580 23.09 -10.45 -5.36
N ILE A 581 22.53 -11.13 -6.38
CA ILE A 581 22.44 -12.59 -6.42
C ILE A 581 23.83 -13.23 -6.33
N ARG A 582 24.76 -12.78 -7.18
CA ARG A 582 26.12 -13.36 -7.26
C ARG A 582 26.97 -13.09 -6.03
N THR A 583 26.75 -11.99 -5.30
CA THR A 583 27.60 -11.61 -4.16
C THR A 583 26.98 -11.91 -2.80
N LYS A 584 25.65 -11.78 -2.66
CA LYS A 584 24.93 -11.95 -1.39
C LYS A 584 24.17 -13.27 -1.30
N LEU A 585 23.87 -13.92 -2.43
CA LEU A 585 23.07 -15.15 -2.47
C LEU A 585 23.79 -16.35 -3.11
N GLN A 586 25.10 -16.32 -3.30
CA GLN A 586 25.89 -17.40 -3.96
C GLN A 586 25.69 -18.81 -3.37
N GLY A 587 25.28 -18.94 -2.10
CA GLY A 587 24.97 -20.23 -1.47
C GLY A 587 23.50 -20.64 -1.50
N LYS A 588 22.61 -19.76 -2.00
CA LYS A 588 21.16 -19.99 -2.06
C LYS A 588 20.62 -19.97 -3.48
N VAL A 589 21.24 -19.23 -4.39
CA VAL A 589 20.79 -19.07 -5.78
C VAL A 589 21.92 -19.47 -6.71
N THR A 590 21.68 -20.49 -7.53
CA THR A 590 22.57 -20.91 -8.62
C THR A 590 22.03 -20.40 -9.95
N ILE A 591 22.85 -19.69 -10.73
CA ILE A 591 22.49 -19.22 -12.08
C ILE A 591 23.13 -20.14 -13.11
N LEU A 592 22.32 -20.71 -14.00
CA LEU A 592 22.78 -21.49 -15.15
C LEU A 592 22.31 -20.78 -16.43
N CYS A 593 23.26 -20.12 -17.11
CA CYS A 593 23.05 -19.59 -18.45
C CYS A 593 23.15 -20.70 -19.51
N GLU A 594 22.85 -20.37 -20.77
CA GLU A 594 22.92 -21.29 -21.89
C GLU A 594 22.17 -22.61 -21.63
N THR A 595 21.02 -22.51 -20.96
CA THR A 595 20.24 -23.63 -20.46
C THR A 595 18.77 -23.45 -20.81
N ALA A 596 18.31 -24.18 -21.83
CA ALA A 596 16.92 -24.13 -22.29
C ALA A 596 16.08 -25.22 -21.63
N VAL A 597 14.98 -24.82 -20.97
CA VAL A 597 13.96 -25.75 -20.49
C VAL A 597 13.05 -26.16 -21.66
N VAL A 598 12.79 -27.46 -21.78
CA VAL A 598 12.02 -28.05 -22.89
C VAL A 598 10.69 -28.64 -22.46
N SER A 599 10.54 -29.06 -21.20
CA SER A 599 9.25 -29.53 -20.66
C SER A 599 9.18 -29.44 -19.12
N LEU A 600 7.97 -29.52 -18.58
CA LEU A 600 7.69 -29.57 -17.14
C LEU A 600 7.46 -31.01 -16.67
N LEU A 601 8.16 -31.42 -15.62
CA LEU A 601 7.93 -32.71 -14.96
C LEU A 601 6.69 -32.58 -14.07
N HIS A 602 5.73 -33.49 -14.16
CA HIS A 602 4.47 -33.37 -13.45
C HIS A 602 3.80 -34.72 -13.15
N ASP A 603 2.99 -34.74 -12.10
CA ASP A 603 2.08 -35.81 -11.73
C ASP A 603 0.64 -35.41 -12.11
N VAL A 604 -0.19 -36.40 -12.46
CA VAL A 604 -1.64 -36.22 -12.70
C VAL A 604 -2.42 -37.15 -11.79
N SER A 605 -3.39 -36.60 -11.05
CA SER A 605 -4.28 -37.35 -10.16
C SER A 605 -5.75 -37.14 -10.55
N ALA A 606 -6.56 -38.18 -10.43
CA ALA A 606 -8.01 -38.07 -10.62
C ALA A 606 -8.69 -37.58 -9.33
N MET A 607 -9.55 -36.58 -9.46
CA MET A 607 -10.34 -36.02 -8.36
C MET A 607 -11.68 -36.76 -8.21
N PRO A 608 -12.31 -36.75 -7.02
CA PRO A 608 -13.60 -37.43 -6.79
C PRO A 608 -14.76 -36.99 -7.70
N ASP A 609 -14.68 -35.76 -8.24
CA ASP A 609 -15.65 -35.19 -9.17
C ASP A 609 -15.41 -35.58 -10.64
N GLY A 610 -14.35 -36.35 -10.92
CA GLY A 610 -13.92 -36.76 -12.26
C GLY A 610 -12.95 -35.79 -12.95
N SER A 611 -12.66 -34.63 -12.34
CA SER A 611 -11.65 -33.70 -12.84
C SER A 611 -10.22 -34.22 -12.60
N ARG A 612 -9.23 -33.56 -13.21
CA ARG A 612 -7.81 -33.89 -13.06
C ARG A 612 -7.12 -32.81 -12.23
N GLU A 613 -6.29 -33.22 -11.28
CA GLU A 613 -5.34 -32.38 -10.56
C GLU A 613 -3.94 -32.60 -11.14
N ILE A 614 -3.24 -31.52 -11.49
CA ILE A 614 -1.88 -31.56 -12.02
C ILE A 614 -0.94 -30.91 -11.02
N ARG A 615 0.18 -31.58 -10.72
CA ARG A 615 1.24 -31.04 -9.87
C ARG A 615 2.59 -31.10 -10.55
N VAL A 616 3.23 -29.95 -10.72
CA VAL A 616 4.59 -29.85 -11.25
C VAL A 616 5.62 -30.24 -10.18
N ARG A 617 6.63 -31.00 -10.59
CA ARG A 617 7.69 -31.60 -9.76
C ARG A 617 9.11 -31.26 -10.21
N GLY A 618 9.24 -30.37 -11.17
CA GLY A 618 10.53 -30.00 -11.73
C GLY A 618 10.46 -29.71 -13.21
N VAL A 619 11.63 -29.71 -13.83
CA VAL A 619 11.80 -29.31 -15.23
C VAL A 619 12.75 -30.26 -15.92
N ARG A 620 12.66 -30.26 -17.25
CA ARG A 620 13.60 -30.95 -18.12
C ARG A 620 14.31 -29.91 -18.97
N TYR A 621 15.65 -29.90 -18.98
CA TYR A 621 16.43 -28.88 -19.66
C TYR A 621 17.57 -29.46 -20.51
N LYS A 622 18.11 -28.65 -21.42
CA LYS A 622 19.31 -28.94 -22.21
C LYS A 622 20.22 -27.72 -22.31
N SER A 623 21.52 -27.94 -22.53
CA SER A 623 22.46 -26.86 -22.83
C SER A 623 22.22 -26.31 -24.24
N THR A 624 22.40 -25.00 -24.42
CA THR A 624 22.35 -24.33 -25.73
C THR A 624 23.73 -24.08 -26.33
N SER A 625 24.82 -24.20 -25.55
CA SER A 625 26.20 -24.01 -26.01
C SER A 625 26.91 -25.29 -26.43
N ASN A 626 26.55 -26.44 -25.87
CA ASN A 626 27.11 -27.74 -26.28
C ASN A 626 26.18 -28.46 -27.27
N ALA A 627 26.75 -29.07 -28.32
CA ALA A 627 26.01 -29.91 -29.27
C ALA A 627 25.46 -31.23 -28.68
N SER A 628 25.61 -31.43 -27.36
CA SER A 628 25.05 -32.58 -26.64
C SER A 628 23.53 -32.47 -26.60
N GLU A 629 22.84 -33.42 -27.24
CA GLU A 629 21.38 -33.56 -27.13
C GLU A 629 20.92 -34.14 -25.78
N ALA A 630 21.84 -34.38 -24.82
CA ALA A 630 21.48 -34.91 -23.51
C ALA A 630 20.52 -33.97 -22.78
N VAL A 631 19.30 -34.46 -22.59
CA VAL A 631 18.24 -33.78 -21.87
C VAL A 631 18.24 -34.25 -20.41
N ILE A 632 18.25 -33.31 -19.46
CA ILE A 632 18.46 -33.57 -18.03
C ILE A 632 17.20 -33.23 -17.24
N ASP A 633 16.80 -34.14 -16.35
CA ASP A 633 15.71 -33.92 -15.39
C ASP A 633 16.23 -33.21 -14.13
N LEU A 634 15.54 -32.15 -13.73
CA LEU A 634 15.83 -31.35 -12.54
C LEU A 634 14.59 -31.31 -11.63
N PRO A 635 14.56 -32.12 -10.56
CA PRO A 635 13.47 -32.10 -9.59
C PRO A 635 13.42 -30.79 -8.78
N ALA A 636 12.21 -30.30 -8.56
CA ALA A 636 11.91 -29.09 -7.79
C ALA A 636 10.57 -29.25 -7.05
N ASP A 637 10.42 -28.55 -5.92
CA ASP A 637 9.16 -28.47 -5.19
C ASP A 637 8.19 -27.49 -5.83
N ALA A 638 8.73 -26.44 -6.47
CA ALA A 638 7.99 -25.44 -7.23
C ALA A 638 8.79 -24.93 -8.43
N VAL A 639 8.08 -24.50 -9.47
CA VAL A 639 8.64 -23.92 -10.70
C VAL A 639 7.98 -22.56 -10.97
N VAL A 640 8.81 -21.55 -11.28
CA VAL A 640 8.36 -20.21 -11.68
C VAL A 640 8.69 -19.99 -13.16
N LEU A 641 7.67 -19.78 -13.98
CA LEU A 641 7.82 -19.34 -15.37
C LEU A 641 7.99 -17.82 -15.40
N ALA A 642 9.16 -17.37 -15.84
CA ALA A 642 9.53 -15.96 -16.03
C ALA A 642 10.17 -15.74 -17.41
N THR A 643 9.66 -16.46 -18.41
CA THR A 643 10.31 -16.63 -19.73
C THR A 643 10.13 -15.47 -20.70
N GLY A 644 9.39 -14.43 -20.31
CA GLY A 644 8.96 -13.37 -21.22
C GLY A 644 7.89 -13.83 -22.22
N GLY A 645 7.59 -12.95 -23.19
CA GLY A 645 6.53 -13.15 -24.18
C GLY A 645 6.94 -13.89 -25.45
N PHE A 646 6.11 -13.72 -26.49
CA PHE A 646 6.27 -14.37 -27.81
C PHE A 646 6.39 -13.36 -28.97
N SER A 647 6.82 -12.13 -28.67
CA SER A 647 6.92 -10.99 -29.58
C SER A 647 7.95 -11.13 -30.72
N ASN A 648 8.75 -12.20 -30.72
CA ASN A 648 9.65 -12.55 -31.83
C ASN A 648 9.58 -14.05 -32.17
N ASP A 649 8.43 -14.68 -31.96
CA ASP A 649 8.27 -16.11 -32.21
C ASP A 649 8.19 -16.42 -33.72
N GLN A 650 9.32 -16.82 -34.29
CA GLN A 650 9.46 -17.23 -35.69
C GLN A 650 9.50 -18.75 -35.88
N THR A 651 9.18 -19.52 -34.82
CA THR A 651 9.25 -20.98 -34.86
C THR A 651 8.11 -21.60 -35.69
N VAL A 652 8.23 -22.88 -36.02
CA VAL A 652 7.22 -23.61 -36.83
C VAL A 652 5.85 -23.63 -36.14
N ASN A 653 5.84 -23.69 -34.81
CA ASN A 653 4.65 -23.61 -33.95
C ASN A 653 4.49 -22.19 -33.35
N SER A 654 4.72 -21.17 -34.18
CA SER A 654 4.67 -19.76 -33.76
C SER A 654 3.32 -19.37 -33.17
N LEU A 655 3.34 -18.84 -31.94
CA LEU A 655 2.15 -18.27 -31.29
C LEU A 655 1.68 -16.99 -31.98
N LEU A 656 2.58 -16.21 -32.58
CA LEU A 656 2.19 -15.04 -33.38
C LEU A 656 1.41 -15.46 -34.62
N ARG A 657 1.86 -16.51 -35.32
CA ARG A 657 1.16 -17.03 -36.50
C ARG A 657 -0.21 -17.60 -36.14
N GLU A 658 -0.30 -18.29 -34.99
CA GLU A 658 -1.54 -18.91 -34.52
C GLU A 658 -2.57 -17.87 -34.06
N TYR A 659 -2.19 -16.89 -33.24
CA TYR A 659 -3.13 -16.00 -32.55
C TYR A 659 -3.18 -14.56 -33.08
N ALA A 660 -2.12 -14.10 -33.75
CA ALA A 660 -2.01 -12.73 -34.25
C ALA A 660 -1.47 -12.66 -35.70
N PRO A 661 -2.08 -13.39 -36.65
CA PRO A 661 -1.56 -13.51 -38.02
C PRO A 661 -1.48 -12.16 -38.75
N ASN A 662 -2.29 -11.17 -38.35
CA ASN A 662 -2.32 -9.83 -38.93
C ASN A 662 -1.07 -8.98 -38.63
N VAL A 663 -0.31 -9.29 -37.58
CA VAL A 663 0.97 -8.63 -37.26
C VAL A 663 2.18 -9.55 -37.46
N TYR A 664 1.94 -10.80 -37.84
CA TYR A 664 3.03 -11.73 -38.14
C TYR A 664 3.88 -11.21 -39.31
N GLY A 665 5.21 -11.20 -39.14
CA GLY A 665 6.16 -10.68 -40.12
C GLY A 665 6.47 -9.17 -40.00
N THR A 666 5.73 -8.43 -39.16
CA THR A 666 6.10 -7.05 -38.77
C THR A 666 7.43 -7.06 -37.99
N THR A 667 8.21 -5.98 -38.12
CA THR A 667 9.45 -5.79 -37.36
C THR A 667 9.19 -5.79 -35.85
N THR A 668 10.20 -6.13 -35.04
CA THR A 668 10.08 -6.21 -33.58
C THR A 668 11.18 -5.42 -32.89
N THR A 669 10.98 -5.05 -31.63
CA THR A 669 12.02 -4.46 -30.76
C THR A 669 12.65 -5.47 -29.80
N ASN A 670 12.19 -6.73 -29.87
CA ASN A 670 12.54 -7.79 -28.92
C ASN A 670 13.72 -8.63 -29.40
N GLY A 671 14.40 -9.29 -28.47
CA GLY A 671 15.45 -10.26 -28.81
C GLY A 671 14.89 -11.52 -29.50
N ALA A 672 15.75 -12.26 -30.21
CA ALA A 672 15.40 -13.53 -30.85
C ALA A 672 14.93 -14.60 -29.86
N PHE A 673 15.28 -14.46 -28.58
CA PHE A 673 14.86 -15.35 -27.49
C PHE A 673 13.38 -15.26 -27.12
N ALA A 674 12.62 -14.23 -27.54
CA ALA A 674 11.22 -14.03 -27.16
C ALA A 674 10.26 -14.91 -27.98
N THR A 675 10.33 -16.23 -27.77
CA THR A 675 9.69 -17.29 -28.57
C THR A 675 8.48 -17.95 -27.89
N GLY A 676 8.06 -17.47 -26.72
CA GLY A 676 6.87 -17.99 -26.02
C GLY A 676 7.01 -19.38 -25.40
N ASP A 677 8.23 -19.84 -25.11
CA ASP A 677 8.48 -21.22 -24.66
C ASP A 677 7.72 -21.58 -23.38
N GLY A 678 7.67 -20.67 -22.39
CA GLY A 678 6.91 -20.87 -21.15
C GLY A 678 5.41 -21.02 -21.39
N VAL A 679 4.84 -20.20 -22.29
CA VAL A 679 3.41 -20.29 -22.67
C VAL A 679 3.14 -21.65 -23.34
N LYS A 680 4.01 -22.08 -24.26
CA LYS A 680 3.89 -23.38 -24.95
C LYS A 680 3.92 -24.55 -23.97
N MET A 681 4.84 -24.54 -22.99
CA MET A 681 4.94 -25.57 -21.96
C MET A 681 3.72 -25.59 -21.03
N ALA A 682 3.26 -24.43 -20.57
CA ALA A 682 2.09 -24.33 -19.70
C ALA A 682 0.80 -24.77 -20.42
N ARG A 683 0.63 -24.38 -21.70
CA ARG A 683 -0.51 -24.82 -22.53
C ARG A 683 -0.59 -26.34 -22.64
N GLN A 684 0.53 -27.05 -22.72
CA GLN A 684 0.55 -28.52 -22.75
C GLN A 684 -0.02 -29.17 -21.49
N LEU A 685 0.02 -28.47 -20.34
CA LEU A 685 -0.59 -28.89 -19.09
C LEU A 685 -2.06 -28.44 -18.95
N GLY A 686 -2.65 -27.82 -19.98
CA GLY A 686 -4.01 -27.29 -19.91
C GLY A 686 -4.13 -25.92 -19.21
N ALA A 687 -3.02 -25.17 -19.10
CA ALA A 687 -3.09 -23.79 -18.63
C ALA A 687 -3.99 -22.95 -19.54
N ARG A 688 -4.90 -22.19 -18.94
CA ARG A 688 -5.75 -21.25 -19.66
C ARG A 688 -4.90 -20.14 -20.25
N LEU A 689 -5.11 -19.85 -21.52
CA LEU A 689 -4.51 -18.70 -22.19
C LEU A 689 -5.55 -17.59 -22.32
N VAL A 690 -5.11 -16.34 -22.17
CA VAL A 690 -5.96 -15.15 -22.29
C VAL A 690 -5.30 -14.12 -23.19
N ASP A 691 -6.11 -13.37 -23.94
CA ASP A 691 -5.67 -12.22 -24.75
C ASP A 691 -4.52 -12.52 -25.74
N MET A 692 -4.38 -13.75 -26.21
CA MET A 692 -3.26 -14.18 -27.08
C MET A 692 -3.16 -13.39 -28.39
N ASP A 693 -4.27 -12.83 -28.88
CA ASP A 693 -4.34 -11.98 -30.07
C ASP A 693 -3.96 -10.50 -29.78
N LYS A 694 -3.79 -10.13 -28.51
CA LYS A 694 -3.45 -8.77 -28.09
C LYS A 694 -1.93 -8.59 -28.09
N VAL A 695 -1.40 -8.21 -29.26
CA VAL A 695 0.01 -7.90 -29.48
C VAL A 695 0.19 -6.39 -29.68
N GLN A 696 1.02 -5.75 -28.86
CA GLN A 696 1.25 -4.30 -28.92
C GLN A 696 2.37 -3.96 -29.89
N LEU A 697 2.09 -3.00 -30.76
CA LEU A 697 3.09 -2.29 -31.54
C LEU A 697 3.58 -1.06 -30.75
N HIS A 698 4.89 -0.88 -30.67
CA HIS A 698 5.48 0.39 -30.29
C HIS A 698 5.57 1.29 -31.52
N PRO A 699 5.10 2.54 -31.47
CA PRO A 699 5.04 3.41 -32.66
C PRO A 699 6.43 3.80 -33.18
N THR A 700 7.43 3.82 -32.29
CA THR A 700 8.78 4.35 -32.59
C THR A 700 9.85 3.26 -32.54
N GLY A 701 9.79 2.28 -33.42
CA GLY A 701 10.95 1.45 -33.77
C GLY A 701 11.87 2.24 -34.70
N LEU A 702 13.10 2.51 -34.29
CA LEU A 702 14.07 3.29 -35.08
C LEU A 702 14.57 2.46 -36.25
N ILE A 703 14.36 2.96 -37.46
CA ILE A 703 14.96 2.39 -38.67
C ILE A 703 16.41 2.85 -38.72
N ASP A 704 17.34 1.89 -38.78
CA ASP A 704 18.73 2.19 -39.10
C ASP A 704 18.86 2.36 -40.63
N PRO A 705 19.25 3.55 -41.14
CA PRO A 705 19.46 3.73 -42.57
C PRO A 705 20.53 2.80 -43.16
N LYS A 706 21.45 2.27 -42.35
CA LYS A 706 22.49 1.32 -42.77
C LYS A 706 22.01 -0.11 -42.89
N ASP A 707 20.95 -0.47 -42.15
CA ASP A 707 20.26 -1.75 -42.29
C ASP A 707 18.73 -1.55 -42.17
N PRO A 708 18.09 -0.97 -43.20
CA PRO A 708 16.66 -0.72 -43.18
C PRO A 708 15.84 -2.00 -43.12
N SER A 709 16.40 -3.11 -43.61
CA SER A 709 15.75 -4.43 -43.73
C SER A 709 15.70 -5.22 -42.43
N SER A 710 16.49 -4.83 -41.42
CA SER A 710 16.55 -5.53 -40.13
C SER A 710 15.17 -5.77 -39.55
N LYS A 711 14.87 -7.03 -39.23
CA LYS A 711 13.61 -7.40 -38.57
C LYS A 711 13.57 -6.99 -37.10
N THR A 712 14.72 -6.67 -36.50
CA THR A 712 14.81 -6.16 -35.12
C THR A 712 15.23 -4.70 -35.11
N LYS A 713 14.33 -3.81 -34.69
CA LYS A 713 14.57 -2.36 -34.61
C LYS A 713 15.05 -1.94 -33.23
N TYR A 714 15.84 -0.88 -33.17
CA TYR A 714 16.14 -0.21 -31.91
C TYR A 714 14.87 0.45 -31.38
N LEU A 715 14.60 0.30 -30.09
CA LEU A 715 13.47 0.98 -29.48
C LEU A 715 13.78 2.47 -29.36
N GLY A 716 13.07 3.32 -30.10
CA GLY A 716 12.97 4.74 -29.79
C GLY A 716 12.06 4.88 -28.58
N PRO A 717 12.57 5.22 -27.38
CA PRO A 717 11.77 5.23 -26.16
C PRO A 717 10.59 6.20 -26.28
N GLU A 718 9.48 5.88 -25.62
CA GLU A 718 8.34 6.79 -25.52
C GLU A 718 8.70 8.16 -24.93
N ALA A 719 9.76 8.21 -24.13
CA ALA A 719 10.35 9.45 -23.63
C ALA A 719 10.78 10.42 -24.75
N LEU A 720 11.09 9.97 -25.97
CA LEU A 720 11.34 10.88 -27.10
C LEU A 720 10.13 11.79 -27.36
N ARG A 721 8.93 11.21 -27.41
CA ARG A 721 7.66 11.94 -27.55
C ARG A 721 7.28 12.64 -26.25
N GLY A 722 7.48 11.96 -25.11
CA GLY A 722 7.24 12.49 -23.76
C GLY A 722 8.06 13.74 -23.40
N SER A 723 9.23 13.92 -24.03
CA SER A 723 10.09 15.09 -23.86
C SER A 723 9.83 16.19 -24.90
N GLY A 724 8.84 16.02 -25.79
CA GLY A 724 8.42 17.06 -26.75
C GLY A 724 8.68 16.74 -28.22
N GLY A 725 9.20 15.56 -28.56
CA GLY A 725 9.35 15.13 -29.95
C GLY A 725 8.00 15.05 -30.69
N ILE A 726 7.96 15.56 -31.92
CA ILE A 726 6.78 15.55 -32.80
C ILE A 726 6.92 14.51 -33.90
N LEU A 727 5.78 14.09 -34.48
CA LEU A 727 5.75 13.18 -35.64
C LEU A 727 5.29 13.92 -36.89
N LEU A 728 6.08 13.83 -37.96
CA LEU A 728 5.78 14.41 -39.27
C LEU A 728 5.63 13.32 -40.34
N ASN A 729 4.72 13.51 -41.29
CA ASN A 729 4.59 12.70 -42.50
C ASN A 729 5.52 13.20 -43.63
N ARG A 730 5.50 12.58 -44.81
CA ARG A 730 6.30 13.02 -45.97
C ARG A 730 5.96 14.41 -46.50
N ASN A 731 4.81 14.98 -46.15
CA ASN A 731 4.44 16.35 -46.51
C ASN A 731 4.96 17.39 -45.50
N GLY A 732 5.61 16.97 -44.41
CA GLY A 732 6.05 17.85 -43.33
C GLY A 732 4.95 18.24 -42.34
N GLU A 733 3.85 17.48 -42.29
CA GLU A 733 2.65 17.79 -41.49
C GLU A 733 2.54 16.89 -40.27
N ARG A 734 1.98 17.43 -39.17
CA ARG A 734 1.57 16.62 -38.02
C ARG A 734 0.24 15.92 -38.29
N PHE A 735 0.10 14.68 -37.81
CA PHE A 735 -1.07 13.84 -38.10
C PHE A 735 -1.66 13.11 -36.88
N VAL A 736 -1.05 13.22 -35.69
CA VAL A 736 -1.51 12.54 -34.48
C VAL A 736 -1.10 13.28 -33.20
N ASN A 737 -1.83 13.07 -32.11
CA ASN A 737 -1.34 13.43 -30.78
C ASN A 737 -0.25 12.44 -30.35
N GLU A 738 1.00 12.92 -30.26
CA GLU A 738 2.16 12.08 -29.99
C GLU A 738 2.18 11.50 -28.57
N LEU A 739 1.31 11.96 -27.66
CA LEU A 739 1.17 11.45 -26.28
C LEU A 739 -0.07 10.55 -26.09
N ASP A 740 -0.77 10.21 -27.18
CA ASP A 740 -1.89 9.27 -27.17
C ASP A 740 -1.44 7.81 -26.96
N LEU A 741 -2.38 6.87 -26.91
CA LEU A 741 -2.14 5.44 -26.80
C LEU A 741 -1.26 4.94 -27.95
N ARG A 742 -0.35 4.01 -27.65
CA ARG A 742 0.55 3.39 -28.64
C ARG A 742 -0.17 2.82 -29.86
N SER A 743 -1.36 2.23 -29.64
CA SER A 743 -2.21 1.71 -30.71
C SER A 743 -2.69 2.80 -31.67
N VAL A 744 -3.08 3.96 -31.14
CA VAL A 744 -3.54 5.12 -31.94
C VAL A 744 -2.38 5.67 -32.76
N VAL A 745 -1.22 5.91 -32.13
CA VAL A 745 -0.04 6.44 -32.81
C VAL A 745 0.47 5.47 -33.88
N SER A 746 0.51 4.16 -33.60
CA SER A 746 0.97 3.15 -34.57
C SER A 746 0.04 3.04 -35.77
N GLN A 747 -1.28 3.08 -35.55
CA GLN A 747 -2.28 3.08 -36.63
C GLN A 747 -2.16 4.34 -37.49
N ALA A 748 -1.94 5.50 -36.87
CA ALA A 748 -1.78 6.77 -37.58
C ALA A 748 -0.53 6.79 -38.48
N ILE A 749 0.58 6.17 -38.04
CA ILE A 749 1.78 6.01 -38.89
C ILE A 749 1.50 5.05 -40.06
N ASN A 750 0.88 3.90 -39.79
CA ASN A 750 0.55 2.94 -40.85
C ASN A 750 -0.40 3.53 -41.90
N ALA A 751 -1.33 4.39 -41.48
CA ALA A 751 -2.29 5.06 -42.37
C ALA A 751 -1.67 6.11 -43.30
N GLN A 752 -0.42 6.54 -43.05
CA GLN A 752 0.30 7.40 -44.01
C GLN A 752 0.68 6.63 -45.28
N ASP A 753 0.71 5.28 -45.22
CA ASP A 753 1.06 4.37 -46.31
C ASP A 753 2.47 4.57 -46.93
N ASP A 754 3.29 5.45 -46.37
CA ASP A 754 4.66 5.71 -46.79
C ASP A 754 5.62 4.60 -46.35
N GLU A 755 6.29 3.95 -47.31
CA GLU A 755 7.29 2.91 -47.03
C GLU A 755 8.73 3.45 -47.05
N TYR A 756 9.56 3.04 -46.09
CA TYR A 756 10.97 3.39 -46.09
C TYR A 756 11.73 2.55 -47.14
N PRO A 757 12.57 3.14 -48.00
CA PRO A 757 13.27 2.41 -49.06
C PRO A 757 14.08 1.21 -48.54
N ASN A 758 14.02 0.08 -49.25
CA ASN A 758 14.76 -1.15 -48.93
C ASN A 758 14.49 -1.73 -47.53
N SER A 759 13.41 -1.32 -46.86
CA SER A 759 13.05 -1.81 -45.52
C SER A 759 12.31 -3.14 -45.53
N GLY A 760 11.83 -3.57 -46.69
CA GLY A 760 10.99 -4.76 -46.83
C GLY A 760 9.60 -4.55 -46.23
N GLY A 761 8.96 -3.40 -46.52
CA GLY A 761 7.58 -3.13 -46.14
C GLY A 761 7.36 -2.19 -44.95
N SER A 762 8.40 -1.61 -44.33
CA SER A 762 8.22 -0.79 -43.13
C SER A 762 7.58 0.56 -43.45
N LYS A 763 6.33 0.73 -43.03
CA LYS A 763 5.66 2.04 -43.01
C LYS A 763 6.35 2.95 -42.00
N PHE A 764 6.59 4.22 -42.34
CA PHE A 764 7.39 5.10 -41.49
C PHE A 764 6.89 6.54 -41.40
N ALA A 765 7.36 7.23 -40.36
CA ALA A 765 7.22 8.67 -40.17
C ALA A 765 8.55 9.27 -39.67
N TYR A 766 8.61 10.59 -39.58
CA TYR A 766 9.76 11.33 -39.07
C TYR A 766 9.51 11.75 -37.61
N CYS A 767 10.38 11.35 -36.69
CA CYS A 767 10.36 11.86 -35.32
C CYS A 767 11.37 13.00 -35.19
N VAL A 768 10.88 14.20 -34.90
CA VAL A 768 11.66 15.44 -34.88
C VAL A 768 11.73 16.00 -33.47
N LEU A 769 12.94 16.24 -32.97
CA LEU A 769 13.22 16.88 -31.69
C LEU A 769 13.88 18.25 -31.93
N SER A 770 13.42 19.27 -31.21
CA SER A 770 14.15 20.53 -31.03
C SER A 770 15.32 20.36 -30.06
N GLU A 771 16.21 21.34 -29.99
CA GLU A 771 17.28 21.38 -28.98
C GLU A 771 16.73 21.34 -27.54
N GLU A 772 15.55 21.91 -27.29
CA GLU A 772 14.86 21.84 -25.99
C GLU A 772 14.35 20.42 -25.69
N ALA A 773 13.67 19.79 -26.65
CA ALA A 773 13.21 18.41 -26.52
C ALA A 773 14.40 17.45 -26.31
N ALA A 774 15.52 17.69 -27.01
CA ALA A 774 16.76 16.94 -26.85
C ALA A 774 17.36 17.09 -25.44
N LYS A 775 17.33 18.30 -24.87
CA LYS A 775 17.76 18.55 -23.48
C LYS A 775 16.87 17.79 -22.48
N LEU A 776 15.56 17.87 -22.63
CA LEU A 776 14.60 17.18 -21.74
C LEU A 776 14.65 15.65 -21.87
N PHE A 777 14.94 15.14 -23.07
CA PHE A 777 15.14 13.71 -23.29
C PHE A 777 16.46 13.21 -22.67
N GLY A 778 17.46 14.08 -22.64
CA GLY A 778 18.82 13.81 -22.18
C GLY A 778 19.81 13.88 -23.33
N LYS A 779 20.68 14.89 -23.34
CA LYS A 779 21.66 15.13 -24.43
C LYS A 779 22.53 13.92 -24.72
N ASN A 780 23.00 13.23 -23.67
CA ASN A 780 23.88 12.08 -23.84
C ASN A 780 23.08 10.83 -24.30
N ALA A 781 21.81 10.70 -23.92
CA ALA A 781 20.92 9.67 -24.46
C ALA A 781 20.74 9.85 -25.96
N LEU A 782 20.40 11.08 -26.38
CA LEU A 782 20.30 11.41 -27.78
C LEU A 782 21.63 11.21 -28.51
N THR A 783 22.75 11.60 -27.89
CA THR A 783 24.10 11.42 -28.47
C THR A 783 24.44 9.95 -28.70
N TYR A 784 24.00 9.03 -27.83
CA TYR A 784 24.15 7.60 -28.06
C TYR A 784 23.38 7.16 -29.31
N TYR A 785 22.08 7.47 -29.42
CA TYR A 785 21.28 7.12 -30.61
C TYR A 785 21.83 7.80 -31.87
N TRP A 786 22.22 9.08 -31.78
CA TRP A 786 22.70 9.88 -32.89
C TRP A 786 24.12 9.52 -33.32
N LYS A 787 25.12 9.74 -32.46
CA LYS A 787 26.54 9.59 -32.82
C LYS A 787 27.04 8.17 -32.68
N SER A 788 26.61 7.44 -31.65
CA SER A 788 27.13 6.08 -31.39
C SER A 788 26.43 5.01 -32.23
N GLN A 789 25.12 5.12 -32.44
CA GLN A 789 24.34 4.17 -33.24
C GLN A 789 24.04 4.66 -34.66
N GLY A 790 24.10 5.97 -34.93
CA GLY A 790 23.80 6.51 -36.26
C GLY A 790 22.30 6.53 -36.62
N LEU A 791 21.42 6.54 -35.62
CA LEU A 791 19.96 6.42 -35.78
C LEU A 791 19.24 7.78 -35.90
N PHE A 792 19.97 8.88 -35.74
CA PHE A 792 19.43 10.23 -35.92
C PHE A 792 20.30 11.02 -36.91
N THR A 793 19.69 12.03 -37.53
CA THR A 793 20.37 13.05 -38.34
C THR A 793 20.13 14.41 -37.70
N ARG A 794 21.19 15.20 -37.50
CA ARG A 794 21.07 16.60 -37.05
C ARG A 794 21.10 17.53 -38.26
N VAL A 795 20.15 18.44 -38.34
CA VAL A 795 20.07 19.49 -39.36
C VAL A 795 20.01 20.87 -38.69
N ASP A 796 20.62 21.88 -39.31
CA ASP A 796 20.83 23.19 -38.68
C ASP A 796 19.63 24.12 -38.78
N ASP A 797 18.84 24.02 -39.86
CA ASP A 797 17.72 24.92 -40.13
C ASP A 797 16.53 24.20 -40.79
N ILE A 798 15.44 24.96 -40.98
CA ILE A 798 14.20 24.45 -41.55
C ILE A 798 14.32 24.03 -43.02
N LYS A 799 15.24 24.64 -43.79
CA LYS A 799 15.45 24.28 -45.20
C LYS A 799 16.11 22.91 -45.29
N ALA A 800 17.14 22.68 -44.48
CA ALA A 800 17.80 21.38 -44.37
C ALA A 800 16.85 20.30 -43.83
N LEU A 801 15.94 20.66 -42.91
CA LEU A 801 14.90 19.73 -42.44
C LEU A 801 13.90 19.37 -43.56
N ALA A 802 13.43 20.36 -44.34
CA ALA A 802 12.52 20.13 -45.45
C ALA A 802 13.18 19.28 -46.55
N GLU A 803 14.46 19.50 -46.85
CA GLU A 803 15.24 18.69 -47.78
C GLU A 803 15.38 17.24 -47.29
N LEU A 804 15.67 17.02 -46.00
CA LEU A 804 15.77 15.69 -45.41
C LEU A 804 14.43 14.92 -45.46
N ILE A 805 13.30 15.62 -45.29
CA ILE A 805 11.95 15.04 -45.37
C ILE A 805 11.52 14.83 -46.82
N GLY A 806 11.98 15.68 -47.73
CA GLY A 806 11.54 15.77 -49.11
C GLY A 806 10.23 16.56 -49.29
N CYS A 807 9.99 17.58 -48.45
CA CYS A 807 8.74 18.36 -48.44
C CYS A 807 8.94 19.86 -48.74
N SER A 808 7.83 20.61 -48.85
CA SER A 808 7.85 22.06 -49.04
C SER A 808 8.30 22.79 -47.77
N VAL A 809 9.27 23.71 -47.90
CA VAL A 809 9.73 24.59 -46.81
C VAL A 809 8.57 25.40 -46.24
N ASP A 810 7.69 25.93 -47.09
CA ASP A 810 6.55 26.75 -46.65
C ASP A 810 5.53 25.93 -45.84
N ASN A 811 5.31 24.66 -46.22
CA ASN A 811 4.38 23.79 -45.49
C ASN A 811 4.93 23.42 -44.11
N LEU A 812 6.22 23.07 -44.07
CA LEU A 812 6.91 22.76 -42.83
C LEU A 812 6.97 23.99 -41.92
N HIS A 813 7.24 25.18 -42.46
CA HIS A 813 7.23 26.43 -41.71
C HIS A 813 5.88 26.65 -41.03
N ARG A 814 4.78 26.56 -41.78
CA ARG A 814 3.42 26.71 -41.24
C ARG A 814 3.13 25.69 -40.15
N THR A 815 3.57 24.44 -40.32
CA THR A 815 3.38 23.37 -39.33
C THR A 815 4.10 23.67 -38.03
N LEU A 816 5.38 24.07 -38.09
CA LEU A 816 6.19 24.37 -36.91
C LEU A 816 5.75 25.66 -36.21
N GLU A 817 5.44 26.72 -36.97
CA GLU A 817 4.91 27.98 -36.45
C GLU A 817 3.58 27.77 -35.72
N THR A 818 2.68 26.94 -36.28
CA THR A 818 1.42 26.58 -35.62
C THR A 818 1.66 25.84 -34.31
N TYR A 819 2.61 24.90 -34.28
CA TYR A 819 2.94 24.15 -33.06
C TYR A 819 3.57 25.04 -31.99
N GLU A 820 4.47 25.94 -32.38
CA GLU A 820 5.11 26.93 -31.50
C GLU A 820 4.09 27.85 -30.85
N HIS A 821 3.15 28.39 -31.64
CA HIS A 821 2.06 29.20 -31.09
C HIS A 821 1.18 28.39 -30.12
N GLN A 822 0.77 27.17 -30.49
CA GLN A 822 -0.10 26.33 -29.66
C GLN A 822 0.56 25.94 -28.33
N SER A 823 1.84 25.55 -28.38
CA SER A 823 2.60 25.16 -27.20
C SER A 823 2.85 26.33 -26.25
N THR A 824 3.20 27.50 -26.79
CA THR A 824 3.45 28.73 -26.01
C THR A 824 2.16 29.25 -25.38
N ALA A 825 1.06 29.29 -26.13
CA ALA A 825 -0.24 29.73 -25.65
C ALA A 825 -1.00 28.68 -24.81
N LYS A 826 -0.49 27.44 -24.73
CA LYS A 826 -1.10 26.29 -24.03
C LYS A 826 -2.54 26.01 -24.49
N VAL A 827 -2.79 26.15 -25.78
CA VAL A 827 -4.11 25.88 -26.39
C VAL A 827 -4.14 24.51 -27.06
N ALA A 828 -5.31 23.88 -27.05
CA ALA A 828 -5.51 22.59 -27.69
C ALA A 828 -5.20 22.67 -29.19
N CYS A 829 -4.48 21.70 -29.73
CA CYS A 829 -4.28 21.58 -31.18
C CYS A 829 -5.58 21.11 -31.85
N PRO A 830 -6.24 21.90 -32.72
CA PRO A 830 -7.52 21.50 -33.32
C PRO A 830 -7.41 20.26 -34.22
N LEU A 831 -6.24 20.06 -34.85
CA LEU A 831 -5.98 18.95 -35.76
C LEU A 831 -5.81 17.61 -35.02
N THR A 832 -5.13 17.63 -33.87
CA THR A 832 -4.68 16.41 -33.19
C THR A 832 -5.30 16.20 -31.80
N GLY A 833 -5.96 17.22 -31.25
CA GLY A 833 -6.46 17.21 -29.86
C GLY A 833 -5.36 17.31 -28.79
N LYS A 834 -4.10 17.50 -29.17
CA LYS A 834 -2.97 17.60 -28.23
C LYS A 834 -3.12 18.81 -27.30
N LEU A 835 -2.98 18.57 -26.00
CA LEU A 835 -3.14 19.56 -24.92
C LEU A 835 -1.89 19.73 -24.05
N VAL A 836 -0.97 18.75 -24.08
CA VAL A 836 0.24 18.73 -23.24
C VAL A 836 1.46 18.92 -24.13
N PHE A 837 2.24 19.95 -23.85
CA PHE A 837 3.42 20.34 -24.62
C PHE A 837 4.65 20.40 -23.71
N PRO A 838 5.47 19.33 -23.64
CA PRO A 838 6.65 19.28 -22.79
C PRO A 838 7.76 20.27 -23.18
N SER A 839 7.86 20.60 -24.47
CA SER A 839 8.81 21.59 -25.02
C SER A 839 8.23 22.26 -26.26
N VAL A 840 8.85 23.37 -26.67
CA VAL A 840 8.52 24.06 -27.92
C VAL A 840 9.33 23.44 -29.06
N VAL A 841 8.68 23.26 -30.21
CA VAL A 841 9.32 22.89 -31.48
C VAL A 841 8.92 23.95 -32.50
N GLY A 842 9.77 24.96 -32.65
CA GLY A 842 9.53 26.12 -33.51
C GLY A 842 10.31 26.09 -34.82
N THR A 843 10.30 27.20 -35.54
CA THR A 843 10.94 27.35 -36.87
C THR A 843 12.46 27.57 -36.79
N SER A 844 13.00 27.75 -35.58
CA SER A 844 14.43 27.85 -35.33
C SER A 844 15.05 26.49 -34.99
N GLY A 845 16.03 26.07 -35.79
CA GLY A 845 16.83 24.86 -35.52
C GLY A 845 17.88 25.07 -34.41
N PRO A 846 18.71 24.06 -34.13
CA PRO A 846 18.85 22.80 -34.87
C PRO A 846 17.77 21.76 -34.54
N TYR A 847 17.58 20.80 -35.44
CA TYR A 847 16.66 19.67 -35.28
C TYR A 847 17.39 18.34 -35.31
N TYR A 848 16.89 17.38 -34.54
CA TYR A 848 17.34 15.98 -34.55
C TYR A 848 16.21 15.10 -35.07
N VAL A 849 16.48 14.34 -36.13
CA VAL A 849 15.46 13.60 -36.89
C VAL A 849 15.78 12.12 -36.89
N ALA A 850 14.81 11.28 -36.55
CA ALA A 850 14.89 9.83 -36.71
C ALA A 850 13.74 9.28 -37.55
N TYR A 851 13.99 8.21 -38.27
CA TYR A 851 12.98 7.45 -39.00
C TYR A 851 12.35 6.42 -38.07
N VAL A 852 11.03 6.46 -37.92
CA VAL A 852 10.30 5.61 -36.98
C VAL A 852 9.27 4.75 -37.69
N THR A 853 9.19 3.47 -37.32
CA THR A 853 8.20 2.51 -37.81
C THR A 853 7.53 1.77 -36.66
N PRO A 854 6.22 1.49 -36.73
CA PRO A 854 5.55 0.63 -35.79
C PRO A 854 6.19 -0.76 -35.75
N SER A 855 6.55 -1.25 -34.57
CA SER A 855 7.21 -2.55 -34.40
C SER A 855 6.61 -3.32 -33.22
N ILE A 856 6.47 -4.64 -33.35
CA ILE A 856 6.04 -5.52 -32.25
C ILE A 856 6.93 -5.29 -31.03
N HIS A 857 6.31 -5.13 -29.87
CA HIS A 857 7.01 -4.72 -28.67
C HIS A 857 6.65 -5.52 -27.44
N TYR A 858 5.37 -5.88 -27.26
CA TYR A 858 4.91 -6.61 -26.09
C TYR A 858 3.74 -7.52 -26.45
N THR A 859 3.67 -8.72 -25.88
CA THR A 859 2.50 -9.60 -25.98
C THR A 859 1.72 -9.53 -24.68
N MET A 860 0.54 -8.91 -24.69
CA MET A 860 -0.29 -8.78 -23.48
C MET A 860 -0.96 -10.12 -23.11
N GLY A 861 -1.19 -10.96 -24.11
CA GLY A 861 -1.67 -12.31 -23.89
C GLY A 861 -0.61 -13.25 -23.34
N GLY A 862 -1.08 -14.27 -22.64
CA GLY A 862 -0.22 -15.28 -22.01
C GLY A 862 -1.02 -16.22 -21.13
N CYS A 863 -0.32 -16.91 -20.22
CA CYS A 863 -0.94 -17.79 -19.24
C CYS A 863 -1.76 -16.98 -18.22
N SER A 864 -2.98 -17.41 -17.97
CA SER A 864 -3.80 -16.85 -16.89
C SER A 864 -3.17 -17.16 -15.53
N ILE A 865 -3.11 -16.15 -14.66
CA ILE A 865 -2.63 -16.29 -13.28
C ILE A 865 -3.66 -15.81 -12.28
N SER A 866 -3.56 -16.34 -11.06
CA SER A 866 -4.19 -15.72 -9.90
C SER A 866 -3.39 -14.51 -9.39
N PRO A 867 -3.98 -13.65 -8.55
CA PRO A 867 -3.22 -12.63 -7.81
C PRO A 867 -2.09 -13.18 -6.92
N ALA A 868 -2.08 -14.49 -6.65
CA ALA A 868 -0.98 -15.20 -5.98
C ALA A 868 0.06 -15.77 -6.96
N ALA A 869 0.02 -15.36 -8.24
CA ALA A 869 0.89 -15.77 -9.34
C ALA A 869 0.83 -17.27 -9.69
N GLU A 870 -0.20 -18.00 -9.26
CA GLU A 870 -0.40 -19.42 -9.62
C GLU A 870 -0.93 -19.50 -11.06
N LEU A 871 -0.34 -20.36 -11.90
CA LEU A 871 -0.91 -20.61 -13.24
C LEU A 871 -2.24 -21.34 -13.12
N LEU A 872 -3.23 -20.87 -13.88
CA LEU A 872 -4.60 -21.36 -13.81
C LEU A 872 -4.92 -22.25 -15.01
N MET A 873 -5.64 -23.34 -14.78
CA MET A 873 -6.18 -24.21 -15.82
C MET A 873 -7.60 -23.80 -16.21
N GLU A 874 -8.01 -24.14 -17.43
CA GLU A 874 -9.42 -24.15 -17.79
C GLU A 874 -10.13 -25.23 -16.97
N ASP A 875 -11.10 -24.84 -16.13
CA ASP A 875 -11.94 -25.77 -15.39
C ASP A 875 -13.25 -26.00 -16.17
N HIS A 876 -13.48 -27.24 -16.61
CA HIS A 876 -14.76 -27.66 -17.23
C HIS A 876 -15.72 -28.29 -16.20
N SER A 877 -15.36 -28.33 -14.92
CA SER A 877 -16.25 -28.77 -13.84
C SER A 877 -17.24 -27.66 -13.45
N VAL A 878 -18.36 -28.03 -12.84
CA VAL A 878 -19.49 -27.15 -12.46
C VAL A 878 -19.14 -26.21 -11.27
N ASN A 879 -17.95 -25.59 -11.29
CA ASN A 879 -17.47 -24.73 -10.22
C ASN A 879 -17.84 -23.26 -10.53
N ILE A 880 -19.08 -22.89 -10.20
CA ILE A 880 -19.70 -21.63 -10.66
C ILE A 880 -19.41 -20.42 -9.75
N PHE A 881 -18.63 -20.60 -8.67
CA PHE A 881 -18.18 -19.51 -7.81
C PHE A 881 -16.81 -18.94 -8.22
N GLU A 882 -15.96 -19.76 -8.84
CA GLU A 882 -14.60 -19.38 -9.27
C GLU A 882 -14.20 -20.23 -10.48
N ASP A 883 -14.00 -19.58 -11.64
CA ASP A 883 -13.89 -20.22 -12.97
C ASP A 883 -12.62 -21.08 -13.19
N MET A 884 -11.68 -21.14 -12.23
CA MET A 884 -10.34 -21.71 -12.49
C MET A 884 -9.64 -22.31 -11.27
N ARG A 885 -8.94 -23.43 -11.50
CA ARG A 885 -8.07 -24.13 -10.53
C ARG A 885 -6.59 -23.90 -10.85
N PRO A 886 -5.71 -23.85 -9.84
CA PRO A 886 -4.27 -23.72 -10.08
C PRO A 886 -3.64 -25.04 -10.57
N ILE A 887 -2.61 -24.95 -11.42
CA ILE A 887 -1.63 -26.02 -11.62
C ILE A 887 -0.70 -26.01 -10.40
N LEU A 888 -0.75 -27.06 -9.59
CA LEU A 888 -0.03 -27.07 -8.32
C LEU A 888 1.48 -27.05 -8.54
N GLY A 889 2.19 -26.21 -7.79
CA GLY A 889 3.64 -26.07 -7.89
C GLY A 889 4.13 -25.29 -9.11
N LEU A 890 3.24 -24.67 -9.88
CA LEU A 890 3.61 -23.88 -11.06
C LEU A 890 3.10 -22.43 -10.94
N PHE A 891 4.03 -21.49 -11.01
CA PHE A 891 3.78 -20.05 -10.90
C PHE A 891 4.24 -19.32 -12.17
N GLY A 892 3.68 -18.14 -12.43
CA GLY A 892 4.02 -17.32 -13.60
C GLY A 892 4.19 -15.85 -13.24
N ALA A 893 5.19 -15.19 -13.82
CA ALA A 893 5.45 -13.77 -13.61
C ALA A 893 6.02 -13.07 -14.86
N GLY A 894 5.58 -11.82 -15.09
CA GLY A 894 5.98 -11.01 -16.24
C GLY A 894 5.24 -11.38 -17.53
N GLU A 895 5.83 -11.07 -18.68
CA GLU A 895 5.19 -11.14 -20.01
C GLU A 895 4.80 -12.57 -20.47
N VAL A 896 5.17 -13.62 -19.72
CA VAL A 896 4.63 -14.97 -19.95
C VAL A 896 3.15 -15.07 -19.54
N THR A 897 2.68 -14.14 -18.71
CA THR A 897 1.33 -14.11 -18.14
C THR A 897 0.42 -13.14 -18.90
N GLY A 898 -0.88 -13.38 -18.83
CA GLY A 898 -1.91 -12.50 -19.40
C GLY A 898 -2.98 -12.11 -18.37
N GLY A 899 -3.76 -11.08 -18.69
CA GLY A 899 -4.86 -10.57 -17.86
C GLY A 899 -4.56 -9.27 -17.11
N VAL A 900 -3.29 -8.86 -16.99
CA VAL A 900 -2.92 -7.61 -16.30
C VAL A 900 -3.21 -6.36 -17.16
N HIS A 901 -2.96 -6.46 -18.47
CA HIS A 901 -2.92 -5.29 -19.36
C HIS A 901 -4.05 -5.22 -20.40
N GLY A 902 -4.88 -6.26 -20.51
CA GLY A 902 -5.92 -6.36 -21.53
C GLY A 902 -5.39 -6.12 -22.94
N ARG A 903 -6.07 -5.26 -23.70
CA ARG A 903 -5.72 -4.96 -25.11
C ARG A 903 -4.42 -4.17 -25.29
N ASN A 904 -4.03 -3.34 -24.33
CA ASN A 904 -2.89 -2.46 -24.50
C ASN A 904 -2.24 -2.12 -23.15
N ARG A 905 -0.94 -2.35 -23.05
CA ARG A 905 -0.13 -2.05 -21.88
C ARG A 905 0.30 -0.58 -21.84
N LEU A 906 0.18 0.05 -20.67
CA LEU A 906 0.79 1.37 -20.40
C LEU A 906 2.32 1.30 -20.30
N GLY A 907 3.01 2.33 -20.80
CA GLY A 907 4.44 2.50 -20.61
C GLY A 907 4.80 2.48 -19.12
N GLY A 908 5.84 1.73 -18.74
CA GLY A 908 6.28 1.57 -17.34
C GLY A 908 5.63 0.42 -16.55
N ASN A 909 4.44 -0.05 -16.94
CA ASN A 909 3.75 -1.15 -16.22
C ASN A 909 4.42 -2.52 -16.39
N SER A 910 5.20 -2.77 -17.45
CA SER A 910 5.85 -4.07 -17.66
C SER A 910 6.95 -4.36 -16.64
N LEU A 911 7.80 -3.37 -16.34
CA LEU A 911 8.82 -3.53 -15.30
C LEU A 911 8.19 -3.68 -13.93
N LEU A 912 7.10 -2.94 -13.68
CA LEU A 912 6.36 -3.06 -12.42
C LEU A 912 5.76 -4.46 -12.25
N GLU A 913 5.10 -4.99 -13.28
CA GLU A 913 4.53 -6.34 -13.27
C GLU A 913 5.60 -7.40 -13.01
N CYS A 914 6.79 -7.26 -13.63
CA CYS A 914 7.90 -8.16 -13.39
C CYS A 914 8.31 -8.20 -11.92
N VAL A 915 8.42 -7.04 -11.25
CA VAL A 915 8.80 -6.99 -9.83
C VAL A 915 7.67 -7.49 -8.94
N VAL A 916 6.44 -6.99 -9.12
CA VAL A 916 5.30 -7.33 -8.26
C VAL A 916 4.99 -8.83 -8.33
N PHE A 917 4.72 -9.36 -9.52
CA PHE A 917 4.37 -10.78 -9.65
C PHE A 917 5.58 -11.69 -9.55
N GLY A 918 6.80 -11.21 -9.88
CA GLY A 918 8.04 -11.96 -9.63
C GLY A 918 8.23 -12.22 -8.14
N LYS A 919 8.11 -11.18 -7.30
CA LYS A 919 8.15 -11.34 -5.84
C LYS A 919 7.04 -12.26 -5.34
N ILE A 920 5.78 -12.04 -5.74
CA ILE A 920 4.67 -12.90 -5.32
C ILE A 920 4.93 -14.37 -5.69
N ALA A 921 5.36 -14.66 -6.92
CA ALA A 921 5.68 -16.01 -7.36
C ALA A 921 6.83 -16.62 -6.55
N GLY A 922 7.90 -15.85 -6.29
CA GLY A 922 9.04 -16.30 -5.49
C GLY A 922 8.67 -16.62 -4.04
N ASP A 923 7.89 -15.76 -3.38
CA ASP A 923 7.39 -15.96 -2.03
C ASP A 923 6.54 -17.25 -1.94
N ARG A 924 5.56 -17.39 -2.84
CA ARG A 924 4.65 -18.54 -2.86
C ARG A 924 5.34 -19.85 -3.22
N ALA A 925 6.32 -19.80 -4.12
CA ALA A 925 7.14 -20.97 -4.47
C ALA A 925 8.02 -21.40 -3.28
N ALA A 926 8.59 -20.45 -2.54
CA ALA A 926 9.45 -20.75 -1.40
C ALA A 926 8.69 -21.32 -0.20
N THR A 927 7.45 -20.88 0.04
CA THR A 927 6.62 -21.39 1.14
C THR A 927 5.75 -22.57 0.73
N ILE A 928 6.03 -23.24 -0.39
CA ILE A 928 5.18 -24.35 -0.86
C ILE A 928 5.20 -25.56 0.09
N LEU A 929 6.34 -25.81 0.75
CA LEU A 929 6.49 -26.87 1.75
C LEU A 929 6.26 -26.30 3.14
N GLN A 930 5.39 -26.96 3.91
CA GLN A 930 4.97 -26.51 5.23
C GLN A 930 5.21 -27.60 6.27
N LYS A 931 5.58 -27.19 7.49
CA LYS A 931 5.77 -28.10 8.62
C LYS A 931 4.46 -28.80 8.99
N GLU A 932 3.37 -28.03 8.94
CA GLU A 932 2.03 -28.52 9.20
C GLU A 932 1.31 -28.89 7.89
N LYS A 933 0.52 -29.97 7.93
CA LYS A 933 -0.29 -30.41 6.79
C LYS A 933 -1.41 -29.40 6.46
N TYR A 934 -1.97 -28.79 7.49
CA TYR A 934 -3.12 -27.88 7.39
C TYR A 934 -2.69 -26.44 7.64
N GLY A 935 -3.31 -25.50 6.92
CA GLY A 935 -3.00 -24.08 7.03
C GLY A 935 -3.54 -23.44 8.31
N LEU A 936 -4.62 -23.97 8.89
CA LEU A 936 -5.26 -23.44 10.10
C LEU A 936 -5.41 -24.55 11.16
N SER A 937 -5.45 -24.14 12.42
CA SER A 937 -5.75 -24.99 13.58
C SER A 937 -6.67 -24.26 14.55
N LYS A 938 -7.27 -24.97 15.50
CA LYS A 938 -8.11 -24.36 16.55
C LYS A 938 -7.28 -23.68 17.65
N ASP A 939 -6.06 -24.17 17.85
CA ASP A 939 -5.21 -23.79 18.98
C ASP A 939 -4.27 -22.62 18.67
N LYS A 940 -3.99 -22.37 17.38
CA LYS A 940 -3.00 -21.39 16.96
C LYS A 940 -3.54 -20.40 15.93
N TRP A 941 -3.24 -19.12 16.14
CA TRP A 941 -3.34 -18.06 15.13
C TRP A 941 -2.22 -18.18 14.11
N VAL A 942 -2.57 -18.07 12.83
CA VAL A 942 -1.65 -18.23 11.71
C VAL A 942 -1.71 -16.99 10.82
N PRO A 943 -0.57 -16.36 10.49
CA PRO A 943 -0.56 -15.26 9.52
C PRO A 943 -1.01 -15.73 8.14
N VAL A 944 -1.98 -15.01 7.57
CA VAL A 944 -2.47 -15.19 6.21
C VAL A 944 -2.48 -13.83 5.49
N VAL A 945 -2.27 -13.88 4.18
CA VAL A 945 -2.18 -12.66 3.36
C VAL A 945 -3.43 -12.55 2.49
N VAL A 946 -4.05 -11.37 2.47
CA VAL A 946 -5.15 -11.05 1.56
C VAL A 946 -4.63 -11.21 0.14
N ARG A 947 -5.17 -12.17 -0.60
CA ARG A 947 -4.84 -12.46 -2.00
C ARG A 947 -5.59 -11.53 -2.93
N GLU A 948 -6.89 -11.36 -2.68
CA GLU A 948 -7.77 -10.67 -3.60
C GLU A 948 -9.01 -10.15 -2.88
N THR A 949 -9.52 -9.01 -3.33
CA THR A 949 -10.76 -8.41 -2.83
C THR A 949 -11.73 -8.19 -3.98
N ARG A 950 -12.90 -8.83 -3.96
CA ARG A 950 -13.93 -8.67 -4.98
C ARG A 950 -15.16 -8.00 -4.40
N ALA A 951 -15.62 -6.93 -5.05
CA ALA A 951 -16.86 -6.23 -4.72
C ALA A 951 -17.62 -5.97 -6.02
N SER A 952 -18.89 -6.37 -6.05
CA SER A 952 -19.81 -6.23 -7.19
C SER A 952 -21.22 -6.55 -6.72
N ASP A 953 -22.23 -6.07 -7.43
CA ASP A 953 -23.64 -6.25 -7.08
C ASP A 953 -24.06 -7.73 -6.92
N GLN A 954 -23.37 -8.65 -7.59
CA GLN A 954 -23.61 -10.10 -7.44
C GLN A 954 -23.39 -10.61 -6.00
N PHE A 955 -22.62 -9.89 -5.20
CA PHE A 955 -22.37 -10.23 -3.79
C PHE A 955 -23.37 -9.53 -2.85
N GLY A 956 -24.32 -8.74 -3.35
CA GLY A 956 -25.17 -7.88 -2.54
C GLY A 956 -24.48 -6.56 -2.15
N VAL A 957 -25.26 -5.49 -1.98
CA VAL A 957 -24.73 -4.17 -1.59
C VAL A 957 -24.12 -4.25 -0.19
N GLY A 958 -22.92 -3.70 -0.01
CA GLY A 958 -22.20 -3.73 1.27
C GLY A 958 -21.48 -5.04 1.59
N SER A 959 -21.55 -6.03 0.70
CA SER A 959 -20.83 -7.30 0.80
C SER A 959 -19.62 -7.33 -0.14
N ARG A 960 -18.63 -8.13 0.22
CA ARG A 960 -17.44 -8.40 -0.59
C ARG A 960 -16.91 -9.80 -0.32
N VAL A 961 -16.22 -10.35 -1.30
CA VAL A 961 -15.46 -11.59 -1.12
C VAL A 961 -14.00 -11.22 -0.85
N LEU A 962 -13.46 -11.80 0.22
CA LEU A 962 -12.04 -11.73 0.53
C LEU A 962 -11.44 -13.11 0.34
N HIS A 963 -10.43 -13.18 -0.52
CA HIS A 963 -9.61 -14.37 -0.69
C HIS A 963 -8.32 -14.17 0.09
N PHE A 964 -7.92 -15.19 0.85
CA PHE A 964 -6.66 -15.20 1.58
C PHE A 964 -5.78 -16.33 1.09
N ASN A 965 -4.48 -16.10 1.01
CA ASN A 965 -3.49 -17.14 0.83
C ASN A 965 -3.30 -17.88 2.15
N LEU A 966 -3.43 -19.21 2.12
CA LEU A 966 -2.89 -20.06 3.17
C LEU A 966 -1.35 -20.01 3.13
N PRO A 967 -0.64 -20.28 4.25
CA PRO A 967 0.82 -20.18 4.32
C PRO A 967 1.54 -20.91 3.18
N GLY A 968 1.13 -22.15 2.87
CA GLY A 968 1.61 -22.90 1.71
C GLY A 968 0.59 -22.99 0.58
N ALA A 969 1.05 -22.87 -0.67
CA ALA A 969 0.22 -22.93 -1.87
C ALA A 969 -0.44 -24.30 -2.13
N THR A 970 0.03 -25.36 -1.47
CA THR A 970 -0.57 -26.71 -1.57
C THR A 970 -1.22 -27.18 -0.27
N GLN A 971 -1.23 -26.36 0.78
CA GLN A 971 -1.95 -26.68 2.01
C GLN A 971 -3.46 -26.59 1.78
N THR A 972 -4.22 -27.37 2.53
CA THR A 972 -5.67 -27.19 2.68
C THR A 972 -5.96 -26.45 3.97
N SER A 973 -7.16 -25.90 4.11
CA SER A 973 -7.54 -25.11 5.28
C SER A 973 -7.40 -25.85 6.61
N GLY A 974 -7.66 -27.16 6.64
CA GLY A 974 -7.80 -27.95 7.87
C GLY A 974 -9.19 -27.94 8.47
N LEU A 975 -10.14 -27.24 7.82
CA LEU A 975 -11.54 -27.19 8.22
C LEU A 975 -12.31 -28.41 7.68
N THR A 976 -13.53 -28.55 8.17
CA THR A 976 -14.58 -29.40 7.64
C THR A 976 -15.72 -28.53 7.09
N VAL A 977 -16.54 -29.04 6.17
CA VAL A 977 -17.69 -28.28 5.63
C VAL A 977 -18.61 -27.85 6.78
N GLY A 978 -18.97 -26.57 6.82
CA GLY A 978 -19.80 -25.98 7.86
C GLY A 978 -19.08 -25.53 9.14
N GLU A 979 -17.75 -25.68 9.23
CA GLU A 979 -16.94 -24.99 10.25
C GLU A 979 -16.65 -23.53 9.83
N PHE A 980 -16.42 -22.66 10.80
CA PHE A 980 -16.09 -21.25 10.56
C PHE A 980 -14.65 -20.91 10.98
N ILE A 981 -14.23 -19.68 10.67
CA ILE A 981 -12.93 -19.14 11.07
C ILE A 981 -13.09 -17.88 11.93
N SER A 982 -12.03 -17.52 12.64
CA SER A 982 -11.87 -16.15 13.13
C SER A 982 -10.64 -15.51 12.50
N ILE A 983 -10.77 -14.25 12.12
CA ILE A 983 -9.67 -13.39 11.71
C ILE A 983 -9.41 -12.37 12.81
N ARG A 984 -8.15 -12.05 13.05
CA ARG A 984 -7.77 -10.92 13.90
C ARG A 984 -6.71 -10.08 13.22
N GLY A 985 -6.73 -8.80 13.54
CA GLY A 985 -5.70 -7.87 13.13
C GLY A 985 -5.94 -6.54 13.80
N ASP A 986 -4.95 -5.69 13.66
CA ASP A 986 -4.97 -4.39 14.28
C ASP A 986 -5.62 -3.38 13.31
N TRP A 987 -6.53 -2.55 13.82
CA TRP A 987 -7.20 -1.49 13.07
C TRP A 987 -7.47 -0.33 14.00
N ASP A 988 -6.98 0.85 13.64
CA ASP A 988 -7.08 2.04 14.50
C ASP A 988 -6.76 1.70 15.96
N GLY A 989 -5.65 0.99 16.12
CA GLY A 989 -5.06 0.65 17.41
C GLY A 989 -5.85 -0.24 18.32
N GLN A 990 -6.90 -0.83 17.77
CA GLN A 990 -7.67 -1.87 18.40
C GLN A 990 -7.33 -3.16 17.68
N GLN A 991 -7.02 -4.19 18.44
CA GLN A 991 -7.02 -5.54 17.89
C GLN A 991 -8.47 -5.96 17.69
N LEU A 992 -8.90 -6.02 16.44
CA LEU A 992 -10.24 -6.45 16.07
C LEU A 992 -10.24 -7.95 15.80
N ILE A 993 -11.32 -8.62 16.22
CA ILE A 993 -11.56 -10.03 15.92
C ILE A 993 -12.92 -10.14 15.23
N GLY A 994 -12.92 -10.72 14.04
CA GLY A 994 -14.13 -11.03 13.29
C GLY A 994 -14.27 -12.53 13.05
N TYR A 995 -15.50 -12.99 12.91
CA TYR A 995 -15.81 -14.40 12.67
C TYR A 995 -16.55 -14.56 11.36
N TYR A 996 -16.10 -15.48 10.52
CA TYR A 996 -16.60 -15.61 9.16
C TYR A 996 -16.71 -17.08 8.77
N SER A 997 -17.76 -17.42 8.03
CA SER A 997 -17.90 -18.73 7.42
C SER A 997 -17.21 -18.71 6.06
N PRO A 998 -16.30 -19.67 5.77
CA PRO A 998 -15.72 -19.81 4.46
C PRO A 998 -16.77 -20.18 3.41
N ILE A 999 -16.60 -19.63 2.21
CA ILE A 999 -17.32 -20.03 0.99
C ILE A 999 -16.46 -20.95 0.10
N SER A 1000 -15.14 -21.00 0.34
CA SER A 1000 -14.23 -21.98 -0.28
C SER A 1000 -14.46 -23.38 0.28
N MET A 1001 -14.15 -24.41 -0.49
CA MET A 1001 -14.21 -25.79 0.00
C MET A 1001 -13.01 -26.08 0.91
N PRO A 1002 -13.14 -26.97 1.91
CA PRO A 1002 -12.02 -27.25 2.82
C PRO A 1002 -10.77 -27.85 2.15
N ASP A 1003 -10.96 -28.57 1.04
CA ASP A 1003 -9.94 -29.19 0.22
C ASP A 1003 -9.35 -28.27 -0.87
N ASP A 1004 -9.87 -27.05 -1.02
CA ASP A 1004 -9.25 -26.02 -1.86
C ASP A 1004 -7.80 -25.79 -1.39
N LYS A 1005 -6.88 -25.80 -2.35
CA LYS A 1005 -5.44 -25.69 -2.11
C LYS A 1005 -5.00 -24.24 -2.08
N GLY A 1006 -4.15 -23.89 -1.11
CA GLY A 1006 -3.43 -22.63 -1.07
C GLY A 1006 -4.25 -21.39 -0.73
N ARG A 1007 -5.58 -21.52 -0.60
CA ARG A 1007 -6.48 -20.39 -0.37
C ARG A 1007 -7.63 -20.72 0.58
N ILE A 1008 -8.19 -19.67 1.17
CA ILE A 1008 -9.48 -19.69 1.86
C ILE A 1008 -10.24 -18.41 1.50
N SER A 1009 -11.52 -18.56 1.16
CA SER A 1009 -12.38 -17.47 0.69
C SER A 1009 -13.50 -17.25 1.70
N ILE A 1010 -13.78 -16.00 2.06
CA ILE A 1010 -14.92 -15.64 2.92
C ILE A 1010 -15.83 -14.63 2.22
N LEU A 1011 -17.11 -14.69 2.56
CA LEU A 1011 -18.05 -13.60 2.31
C LEU A 1011 -18.03 -12.67 3.53
N ALA A 1012 -17.52 -11.46 3.34
CA ALA A 1012 -17.56 -10.42 4.34
C ALA A 1012 -18.73 -9.48 4.04
N ARG A 1013 -19.61 -9.28 5.02
CA ARG A 1013 -20.67 -8.26 5.00
C ARG A 1013 -20.41 -7.26 6.11
N GLY A 1014 -20.62 -5.98 5.82
CA GLY A 1014 -20.41 -4.92 6.78
C GLY A 1014 -21.61 -4.71 7.70
N ASP A 1015 -21.48 -5.08 8.97
CA ASP A 1015 -22.35 -4.59 10.06
C ASP A 1015 -21.72 -3.34 10.70
N LYS A 1016 -22.50 -2.36 11.14
CA LYS A 1016 -22.00 -1.04 11.60
C LYS A 1016 -20.84 -1.16 12.62
N GLY A 1017 -19.75 -0.42 12.42
CA GLY A 1017 -18.67 -0.23 13.40
C GLY A 1017 -17.25 -0.52 12.88
N ASN A 1018 -16.25 -0.48 13.77
CA ASN A 1018 -14.81 -0.57 13.44
C ASN A 1018 -14.43 -1.85 12.68
N LEU A 1019 -15.09 -2.98 12.96
CA LEU A 1019 -14.84 -4.25 12.26
C LEU A 1019 -15.19 -4.17 10.78
N GLN A 1020 -16.30 -3.52 10.44
CA GLN A 1020 -16.68 -3.30 9.04
C GLN A 1020 -15.69 -2.38 8.34
N GLU A 1021 -15.28 -1.29 8.99
CA GLU A 1021 -14.32 -0.35 8.41
C GLU A 1021 -12.99 -1.06 8.10
N TRP A 1022 -12.48 -1.85 9.04
CA TRP A 1022 -11.28 -2.65 8.87
C TRP A 1022 -11.38 -3.62 7.70
N VAL A 1023 -12.38 -4.50 7.70
CA VAL A 1023 -12.56 -5.51 6.66
C VAL A 1023 -12.82 -4.87 5.30
N SER A 1024 -13.45 -3.69 5.29
CA SER A 1024 -13.68 -2.91 4.07
C SER A 1024 -12.43 -2.21 3.55
N SER A 1025 -11.44 -1.99 4.41
CA SER A 1025 -10.18 -1.36 4.07
C SER A 1025 -9.13 -2.32 3.52
N MET A 1026 -9.26 -3.62 3.80
CA MET A 1026 -8.30 -4.64 3.37
C MET A 1026 -8.07 -4.58 1.85
N ARG A 1027 -6.82 -4.77 1.44
CA ARG A 1027 -6.33 -4.78 0.06
C ARG A 1027 -5.41 -5.99 -0.15
N PRO A 1028 -5.25 -6.45 -1.41
CA PRO A 1028 -4.30 -7.52 -1.73
C PRO A 1028 -2.90 -7.21 -1.20
N GLY A 1029 -2.29 -8.14 -0.47
CA GLY A 1029 -0.99 -7.97 0.18
C GLY A 1029 -1.05 -7.63 1.67
N ASP A 1030 -2.19 -7.20 2.21
CA ASP A 1030 -2.36 -7.01 3.66
C ASP A 1030 -2.27 -8.36 4.38
N SER A 1031 -1.66 -8.39 5.57
CA SER A 1031 -1.61 -9.58 6.41
C SER A 1031 -2.55 -9.48 7.60
N VAL A 1032 -3.26 -10.57 7.90
CA VAL A 1032 -4.05 -10.76 9.12
C VAL A 1032 -3.69 -12.09 9.74
N GLU A 1033 -4.09 -12.33 10.97
CA GLU A 1033 -3.99 -13.65 11.58
C GLU A 1033 -5.34 -14.37 11.50
N MET A 1034 -5.31 -15.68 11.31
CA MET A 1034 -6.49 -16.50 11.13
C MET A 1034 -6.36 -17.80 11.92
N LYS A 1035 -7.48 -18.30 12.46
CA LYS A 1035 -7.57 -19.63 13.08
C LYS A 1035 -8.87 -20.33 12.70
N ALA A 1036 -8.87 -21.65 12.77
CA ALA A 1036 -10.06 -22.46 12.63
C ALA A 1036 -10.91 -22.39 13.90
N CYS A 1037 -12.23 -22.48 13.76
CA CYS A 1037 -13.18 -22.51 14.86
C CYS A 1037 -14.06 -23.77 14.80
N GLY A 1038 -14.97 -23.92 15.75
CA GLY A 1038 -16.01 -24.98 15.74
C GLY A 1038 -17.05 -24.79 14.64
N GLY A 1039 -18.19 -25.46 14.77
CA GLY A 1039 -19.33 -25.35 13.87
C GLY A 1039 -19.95 -26.69 13.51
N LEU A 1040 -20.65 -26.75 12.39
CA LEU A 1040 -21.50 -27.89 12.04
C LEU A 1040 -20.71 -29.16 11.68
N ARG A 1041 -19.48 -29.05 11.16
CA ARG A 1041 -18.61 -30.20 10.82
C ARG A 1041 -19.33 -31.35 10.06
N ILE A 1042 -19.56 -31.15 8.77
CA ILE A 1042 -20.08 -32.17 7.85
C ILE A 1042 -18.91 -32.91 7.19
N GLU A 1043 -18.74 -34.19 7.54
CA GLU A 1043 -17.70 -35.04 6.97
C GLU A 1043 -18.07 -35.52 5.57
N LEU A 1044 -17.12 -35.39 4.64
CA LEU A 1044 -17.26 -35.87 3.27
C LEU A 1044 -16.54 -37.21 3.11
N LYS A 1045 -17.25 -38.27 2.69
CA LYS A 1045 -16.69 -39.61 2.42
C LYS A 1045 -16.83 -39.95 0.92
N PRO A 1046 -15.88 -39.52 0.08
CA PRO A 1046 -16.01 -39.65 -1.39
C PRO A 1046 -16.11 -41.11 -1.85
N GLN A 1047 -15.38 -42.06 -1.24
CA GLN A 1047 -15.43 -43.47 -1.61
C GLN A 1047 -16.81 -44.11 -1.33
N GLN A 1048 -17.50 -43.63 -0.31
CA GLN A 1048 -18.85 -44.08 0.05
C GLN A 1048 -19.94 -43.24 -0.63
N LYS A 1049 -19.56 -42.18 -1.34
CA LYS A 1049 -20.45 -41.14 -1.88
C LYS A 1049 -21.38 -40.55 -0.81
N GLN A 1050 -20.91 -40.38 0.42
CA GLN A 1050 -21.76 -39.96 1.55
C GLN A 1050 -21.28 -38.66 2.19
N MET A 1051 -22.24 -37.82 2.59
CA MET A 1051 -22.03 -36.72 3.53
C MET A 1051 -22.55 -37.17 4.89
N ILE A 1052 -21.75 -36.97 5.94
CA ILE A 1052 -22.06 -37.46 7.29
C ILE A 1052 -22.01 -36.29 8.26
N TYR A 1053 -23.10 -36.09 9.00
CA TYR A 1053 -23.10 -35.23 10.17
C TYR A 1053 -23.23 -36.10 11.42
N ARG A 1054 -22.22 -36.02 12.30
CA ARG A 1054 -22.04 -36.90 13.46
C ARG A 1054 -22.02 -38.39 13.06
N LYS A 1055 -23.16 -39.07 13.18
CA LYS A 1055 -23.34 -40.50 12.83
C LYS A 1055 -24.43 -40.71 11.78
N THR A 1056 -25.00 -39.64 11.25
CA THR A 1056 -26.14 -39.66 10.34
C THR A 1056 -25.67 -39.37 8.93
N VAL A 1057 -25.96 -40.29 8.00
CA VAL A 1057 -25.80 -40.05 6.57
C VAL A 1057 -26.86 -39.05 6.14
N ILE A 1058 -26.41 -37.92 5.61
CA ILE A 1058 -27.27 -36.86 5.10
C ILE A 1058 -27.82 -37.31 3.75
N ARG A 1059 -29.14 -37.35 3.64
CA ARG A 1059 -29.89 -37.58 2.40
C ARG A 1059 -30.67 -36.35 1.98
N LYS A 1060 -31.11 -35.55 2.94
CA LYS A 1060 -31.90 -34.33 2.71
C LYS A 1060 -31.30 -33.16 3.47
N LEU A 1061 -31.27 -31.98 2.86
CA LEU A 1061 -30.78 -30.74 3.44
C LEU A 1061 -31.91 -29.70 3.47
N ALA A 1062 -32.14 -29.12 4.65
CA ALA A 1062 -32.95 -27.94 4.85
C ALA A 1062 -32.05 -26.82 5.38
N LEU A 1063 -31.86 -25.78 4.59
CA LEU A 1063 -30.92 -24.70 4.85
C LEU A 1063 -31.70 -23.41 5.06
N ILE A 1064 -31.39 -22.67 6.12
CA ILE A 1064 -32.08 -21.43 6.47
C ILE A 1064 -31.03 -20.35 6.69
N ALA A 1065 -31.07 -19.32 5.85
CA ALA A 1065 -30.10 -18.23 5.86
C ALA A 1065 -30.81 -16.89 6.13
N GLY A 1066 -30.20 -16.05 6.98
CA GLY A 1066 -30.57 -14.65 7.16
C GLY A 1066 -29.38 -13.72 6.83
N GLY A 1067 -29.55 -12.78 5.90
CA GLY A 1067 -28.52 -11.81 5.56
C GLY A 1067 -27.18 -12.43 5.10
N SER A 1068 -26.07 -12.17 5.82
CA SER A 1068 -24.76 -12.80 5.55
C SER A 1068 -24.66 -14.27 5.94
N GLY A 1069 -25.64 -14.80 6.68
CA GLY A 1069 -25.73 -16.21 7.07
C GLY A 1069 -25.87 -17.19 5.90
N VAL A 1070 -25.97 -16.69 4.66
CA VAL A 1070 -25.91 -17.51 3.44
C VAL A 1070 -24.53 -18.11 3.19
N ALA A 1071 -23.44 -17.52 3.70
CA ALA A 1071 -22.07 -17.97 3.46
C ALA A 1071 -21.82 -19.47 3.74
N PRO A 1072 -22.14 -20.01 4.95
CA PRO A 1072 -22.01 -21.45 5.19
C PRO A 1072 -22.96 -22.30 4.33
N MET A 1073 -24.14 -21.77 3.97
CA MET A 1073 -25.10 -22.49 3.13
C MET A 1073 -24.55 -22.68 1.71
N LEU A 1074 -23.87 -21.68 1.16
CA LEU A 1074 -23.23 -21.78 -0.15
C LEU A 1074 -22.17 -22.89 -0.17
N GLN A 1075 -21.38 -23.02 0.90
CA GLN A 1075 -20.38 -24.09 1.03
C GLN A 1075 -21.04 -25.47 1.11
N ILE A 1076 -22.12 -25.62 1.90
CA ILE A 1076 -22.86 -26.88 2.05
C ILE A 1076 -23.54 -27.29 0.74
N ILE A 1077 -24.22 -26.35 0.07
CA ILE A 1077 -24.88 -26.56 -1.23
C ILE A 1077 -23.84 -27.01 -2.25
N LYS A 1078 -22.69 -26.32 -2.31
CA LYS A 1078 -21.59 -26.68 -3.21
C LYS A 1078 -21.11 -28.11 -2.97
N ALA A 1079 -20.86 -28.48 -1.71
CA ALA A 1079 -20.44 -29.84 -1.36
C ALA A 1079 -21.48 -30.89 -1.81
N ALA A 1080 -22.76 -30.63 -1.56
CA ALA A 1080 -23.86 -31.56 -1.84
C ALA A 1080 -24.15 -31.72 -3.34
N LEU A 1081 -24.04 -30.64 -4.13
CA LEU A 1081 -24.24 -30.68 -5.59
C LEU A 1081 -23.01 -31.16 -6.35
N SER A 1082 -21.86 -31.31 -5.69
CA SER A 1082 -20.64 -31.84 -6.32
C SER A 1082 -20.69 -33.36 -6.42
N ARG A 1083 -20.14 -33.92 -7.51
CA ARG A 1083 -19.89 -35.37 -7.59
C ARG A 1083 -18.79 -35.77 -6.57
N PRO A 1084 -18.91 -36.94 -5.92
CA PRO A 1084 -19.94 -37.95 -6.11
C PRO A 1084 -21.20 -37.77 -5.22
N TYR A 1085 -21.28 -36.72 -4.41
CA TYR A 1085 -22.31 -36.57 -3.38
C TYR A 1085 -23.70 -36.30 -3.95
N VAL A 1086 -23.79 -35.62 -5.09
CA VAL A 1086 -25.04 -35.36 -5.82
C VAL A 1086 -25.80 -36.63 -6.17
N ASP A 1087 -25.10 -37.75 -6.37
CA ASP A 1087 -25.70 -39.07 -6.63
C ASP A 1087 -26.46 -39.62 -5.41
N SER A 1088 -26.10 -39.17 -4.20
CA SER A 1088 -26.61 -39.70 -2.92
C SER A 1088 -27.61 -38.78 -2.23
N ILE A 1089 -27.56 -37.49 -2.52
CA ILE A 1089 -28.46 -36.47 -2.00
C ILE A 1089 -29.80 -36.57 -2.73
N GLU A 1090 -30.87 -36.62 -1.94
CA GLU A 1090 -32.24 -36.67 -2.43
C GLU A 1090 -32.75 -35.26 -2.72
N THR A 1091 -32.67 -34.35 -1.74
CA THR A 1091 -33.17 -32.97 -1.86
C THR A 1091 -32.36 -31.97 -1.04
N ILE A 1092 -32.28 -30.73 -1.54
CA ILE A 1092 -31.71 -29.55 -0.90
C ILE A 1092 -32.74 -28.43 -1.01
N ARG A 1093 -33.19 -27.89 0.12
CA ARG A 1093 -34.09 -26.73 0.17
C ARG A 1093 -33.41 -25.60 0.93
N LEU A 1094 -33.38 -24.40 0.33
CA LEU A 1094 -32.85 -23.19 0.96
C LEU A 1094 -33.98 -22.16 1.13
N VAL A 1095 -34.20 -21.70 2.36
CA VAL A 1095 -34.96 -20.48 2.65
C VAL A 1095 -33.96 -19.37 2.93
N TYR A 1096 -33.94 -18.33 2.10
CA TYR A 1096 -33.02 -17.21 2.27
C TYR A 1096 -33.79 -15.90 2.52
N ALA A 1097 -33.70 -15.43 3.76
CA ALA A 1097 -34.35 -14.22 4.23
C ALA A 1097 -33.40 -13.01 4.27
N ALA A 1098 -33.92 -11.84 3.91
CA ALA A 1098 -33.25 -10.54 4.04
C ALA A 1098 -34.26 -9.41 4.27
N GLU A 1099 -33.78 -8.21 4.62
CA GLU A 1099 -34.65 -7.04 4.75
C GLU A 1099 -35.13 -6.57 3.37
N ASP A 1100 -34.18 -6.31 2.47
CA ASP A 1100 -34.41 -5.79 1.12
C ASP A 1100 -33.79 -6.69 0.03
N GLU A 1101 -34.25 -6.56 -1.22
CA GLU A 1101 -33.77 -7.38 -2.35
C GLU A 1101 -32.26 -7.25 -2.60
N TYR A 1102 -31.70 -6.05 -2.47
CA TYR A 1102 -30.29 -5.77 -2.77
C TYR A 1102 -29.32 -6.42 -1.77
N GLU A 1103 -29.82 -6.95 -0.66
CA GLU A 1103 -29.05 -7.65 0.36
C GLU A 1103 -28.83 -9.14 0.06
N LEU A 1104 -29.60 -9.70 -0.88
CA LEU A 1104 -29.56 -11.11 -1.26
C LEU A 1104 -28.26 -11.43 -2.03
N THR A 1105 -27.27 -11.90 -1.29
CA THR A 1105 -25.93 -12.22 -1.81
C THR A 1105 -25.98 -13.50 -2.66
N TYR A 1106 -25.30 -13.53 -3.81
CA TYR A 1106 -25.28 -14.68 -4.74
C TYR A 1106 -26.65 -15.10 -5.27
N ARG A 1107 -27.65 -14.21 -5.29
CA ARG A 1107 -29.00 -14.54 -5.76
C ARG A 1107 -29.02 -15.12 -7.18
N SER A 1108 -28.28 -14.52 -8.11
CA SER A 1108 -28.19 -15.00 -9.50
C SER A 1108 -27.62 -16.41 -9.59
N LEU A 1109 -26.64 -16.73 -8.73
CA LEU A 1109 -26.04 -18.06 -8.67
C LEU A 1109 -26.99 -19.09 -8.07
N LEU A 1110 -27.71 -18.76 -7.00
CA LEU A 1110 -28.73 -19.64 -6.42
C LEU A 1110 -29.86 -19.93 -7.42
N LYS A 1111 -30.32 -18.93 -8.17
CA LYS A 1111 -31.27 -19.11 -9.28
C LYS A 1111 -30.71 -20.02 -10.38
N LYS A 1112 -29.41 -19.91 -10.68
CA LYS A 1112 -28.74 -20.83 -11.62
C LYS A 1112 -28.71 -22.25 -11.07
N TYR A 1113 -28.37 -22.47 -9.79
CA TYR A 1113 -28.43 -23.82 -9.20
C TYR A 1113 -29.83 -24.43 -9.26
N ARG A 1114 -30.87 -23.63 -9.03
CA ARG A 1114 -32.27 -24.06 -9.17
C ARG A 1114 -32.59 -24.51 -10.59
N THR A 1115 -32.05 -23.81 -11.59
CA THR A 1115 -32.25 -24.13 -13.01
C THR A 1115 -31.44 -25.36 -13.45
N ASP A 1116 -30.19 -25.48 -12.98
CA ASP A 1116 -29.28 -26.55 -13.39
C ASP A 1116 -29.54 -27.87 -12.65
N ASN A 1117 -30.24 -27.84 -11.50
CA ASN A 1117 -30.46 -29.00 -10.63
C ASN A 1117 -31.93 -29.10 -10.17
N THR A 1118 -32.88 -28.99 -11.10
CA THR A 1118 -34.32 -28.90 -10.83
C THR A 1118 -34.90 -30.01 -9.95
N GLU A 1119 -34.33 -31.23 -9.99
CA GLU A 1119 -34.78 -32.36 -9.17
C GLU A 1119 -34.17 -32.38 -7.76
N LYS A 1120 -33.08 -31.64 -7.54
CA LYS A 1120 -32.25 -31.74 -6.33
C LYS A 1120 -32.23 -30.48 -5.48
N PHE A 1121 -32.39 -29.29 -6.07
CA PHE A 1121 -32.22 -28.02 -5.38
C PHE A 1121 -33.38 -27.05 -5.66
N ASP A 1122 -34.00 -26.51 -4.60
CA ASP A 1122 -34.78 -25.26 -4.65
C ASP A 1122 -34.20 -24.23 -3.70
N CYS A 1123 -34.50 -22.97 -4.00
CA CYS A 1123 -34.42 -21.89 -3.05
C CYS A 1123 -35.65 -20.98 -3.12
N ASP A 1124 -36.10 -20.52 -1.96
CA ASP A 1124 -37.16 -19.53 -1.79
C ASP A 1124 -36.57 -18.29 -1.11
N PHE A 1125 -36.78 -17.11 -1.71
CA PHE A 1125 -36.34 -15.84 -1.15
C PHE A 1125 -37.47 -15.19 -0.35
N VAL A 1126 -37.18 -14.73 0.86
CA VAL A 1126 -38.16 -14.10 1.76
C VAL A 1126 -37.69 -12.69 2.11
N LEU A 1127 -38.52 -11.67 1.88
CA LEU A 1127 -38.17 -10.27 2.15
C LEU A 1127 -39.12 -9.61 3.13
N ASN A 1128 -38.59 -8.82 4.05
CA ASN A 1128 -39.41 -7.95 4.92
C ASN A 1128 -39.96 -6.75 4.15
N ASN A 1129 -39.12 -6.14 3.30
CA ASN A 1129 -39.45 -4.98 2.47
C ASN A 1129 -39.32 -5.36 0.97
N PRO A 1130 -40.26 -6.14 0.42
CA PRO A 1130 -40.19 -6.55 -0.97
C PRO A 1130 -40.37 -5.35 -1.93
N PRO A 1131 -39.66 -5.31 -3.07
CA PRO A 1131 -39.92 -4.34 -4.12
C PRO A 1131 -41.29 -4.59 -4.79
N GLU A 1132 -41.81 -3.59 -5.50
CA GLU A 1132 -43.06 -3.73 -6.26
C GLU A 1132 -42.96 -4.88 -7.27
N GLY A 1133 -43.97 -5.76 -7.29
CA GLY A 1133 -44.00 -6.94 -8.17
C GLY A 1133 -43.24 -8.17 -7.64
N TRP A 1134 -42.78 -8.17 -6.38
CA TRP A 1134 -42.23 -9.36 -5.74
C TRP A 1134 -43.28 -10.47 -5.62
N THR A 1135 -42.92 -11.69 -6.02
CA THR A 1135 -43.82 -12.85 -6.08
C THR A 1135 -43.40 -14.00 -5.17
N GLU A 1136 -42.30 -13.84 -4.43
CA GLU A 1136 -41.77 -14.86 -3.51
C GLU A 1136 -42.22 -14.55 -2.07
N GLY A 1137 -41.56 -15.13 -1.05
CA GLY A 1137 -41.97 -14.97 0.36
C GLY A 1137 -41.90 -13.52 0.85
N VAL A 1138 -42.84 -13.15 1.72
CA VAL A 1138 -42.95 -11.81 2.32
C VAL A 1138 -43.06 -11.91 3.84
N GLY A 1139 -42.27 -11.10 4.56
CA GLY A 1139 -42.25 -11.03 6.02
C GLY A 1139 -41.17 -11.91 6.68
N TYR A 1140 -41.35 -12.19 7.97
CA TYR A 1140 -40.41 -13.00 8.74
C TYR A 1140 -40.55 -14.49 8.44
N VAL A 1141 -39.46 -15.24 8.59
CA VAL A 1141 -39.49 -16.72 8.55
C VAL A 1141 -40.22 -17.25 9.78
N ASP A 1142 -41.48 -17.66 9.61
CA ASP A 1142 -42.37 -18.18 10.64
C ASP A 1142 -42.69 -19.67 10.42
N ARG A 1143 -43.52 -20.28 11.29
CA ARG A 1143 -43.95 -21.68 11.14
C ARG A 1143 -44.60 -21.98 9.79
N THR A 1144 -45.42 -21.06 9.29
CA THR A 1144 -46.14 -21.22 8.02
C THR A 1144 -45.16 -21.33 6.86
N THR A 1145 -44.17 -20.44 6.84
CA THR A 1145 -43.06 -20.41 5.90
C THR A 1145 -42.26 -21.70 5.96
N LEU A 1146 -41.87 -22.12 7.17
CA LEU A 1146 -41.08 -23.34 7.40
C LEU A 1146 -41.83 -24.61 6.96
N GLN A 1147 -43.14 -24.73 7.26
CA GLN A 1147 -43.97 -25.85 6.83
C GLN A 1147 -44.15 -25.90 5.31
N SER A 1148 -44.20 -24.74 4.65
CA SER A 1148 -44.44 -24.64 3.20
C SER A 1148 -43.18 -24.96 2.40
N PHE A 1149 -42.01 -24.50 2.85
CA PHE A 1149 -40.78 -24.57 2.06
C PHE A 1149 -39.83 -25.71 2.44
N LEU A 1150 -39.91 -26.25 3.66
CA LEU A 1150 -38.99 -27.29 4.12
C LEU A 1150 -39.59 -28.70 4.00
N PRO A 1151 -38.75 -29.73 3.75
CA PRO A 1151 -39.20 -31.12 3.76
C PRO A 1151 -39.62 -31.54 5.18
N PRO A 1152 -40.65 -32.38 5.34
CA PRO A 1152 -41.10 -32.82 6.65
C PRO A 1152 -40.00 -33.60 7.41
N PRO A 1153 -40.06 -33.63 8.75
CA PRO A 1153 -39.12 -34.38 9.58
C PRO A 1153 -38.96 -35.82 9.09
N SER A 1154 -37.73 -36.22 8.77
CA SER A 1154 -37.45 -37.56 8.25
C SER A 1154 -36.03 -38.00 8.56
N LYS A 1155 -35.77 -39.31 8.47
CA LYS A 1155 -34.43 -39.88 8.70
C LYS A 1155 -33.45 -39.37 7.63
N GLY A 1156 -32.25 -38.97 8.06
CA GLY A 1156 -31.22 -38.44 7.15
C GLY A 1156 -31.43 -36.98 6.74
N LEU A 1157 -32.39 -36.26 7.34
CA LEU A 1157 -32.54 -34.82 7.21
C LEU A 1157 -31.57 -34.08 8.15
N LEU A 1158 -30.86 -33.09 7.62
CA LEU A 1158 -30.10 -32.11 8.40
C LEU A 1158 -30.69 -30.73 8.16
N VAL A 1159 -31.01 -30.01 9.25
CA VAL A 1159 -31.46 -28.62 9.20
C VAL A 1159 -30.36 -27.71 9.72
N ALA A 1160 -29.81 -26.86 8.85
CA ALA A 1160 -28.73 -25.93 9.18
C ALA A 1160 -29.21 -24.48 9.12
N ILE A 1161 -28.93 -23.71 10.17
CA ILE A 1161 -29.45 -22.35 10.35
C ILE A 1161 -28.29 -21.38 10.56
N CYS A 1162 -28.30 -20.26 9.85
CA CYS A 1162 -27.34 -19.18 10.09
C CYS A 1162 -27.96 -17.82 9.75
N GLY A 1163 -27.77 -16.84 10.64
CA GLY A 1163 -28.35 -15.51 10.50
C GLY A 1163 -28.25 -14.74 11.81
N PRO A 1164 -29.01 -13.64 11.98
CA PRO A 1164 -29.05 -12.89 13.23
C PRO A 1164 -29.49 -13.78 14.41
N PRO A 1165 -28.89 -13.66 15.62
CA PRO A 1165 -29.20 -14.53 16.76
C PRO A 1165 -30.70 -14.62 17.10
N VAL A 1166 -31.44 -13.51 16.96
CA VAL A 1166 -32.89 -13.45 17.18
C VAL A 1166 -33.63 -14.38 16.21
N MET A 1167 -33.28 -14.33 14.92
CA MET A 1167 -33.85 -15.22 13.91
C MET A 1167 -33.50 -16.68 14.21
N GLN A 1168 -32.24 -16.96 14.54
CA GLN A 1168 -31.80 -18.32 14.82
C GLN A 1168 -32.61 -18.95 15.97
N HIS A 1169 -32.73 -18.25 17.11
CA HIS A 1169 -33.48 -18.74 18.25
C HIS A 1169 -34.97 -18.97 17.93
N SER A 1170 -35.60 -18.04 17.20
CA SER A 1170 -37.02 -18.18 16.80
C SER A 1170 -37.24 -19.38 15.89
N VAL A 1171 -36.42 -19.51 14.85
CA VAL A 1171 -36.54 -20.60 13.86
C VAL A 1171 -36.28 -21.97 14.51
N VAL A 1172 -35.30 -22.07 15.41
CA VAL A 1172 -35.05 -23.32 16.16
C VAL A 1172 -36.28 -23.71 16.97
N ALA A 1173 -36.86 -22.77 17.73
CA ALA A 1173 -38.05 -23.04 18.55
C ALA A 1173 -39.25 -23.51 17.70
N ASP A 1174 -39.46 -22.87 16.55
CA ASP A 1174 -40.53 -23.21 15.63
C ASP A 1174 -40.33 -24.58 14.97
N LEU A 1175 -39.11 -24.93 14.54
CA LEU A 1175 -38.80 -26.25 14.00
C LEU A 1175 -39.01 -27.37 15.03
N LEU A 1176 -38.62 -27.16 16.29
CA LEU A 1176 -38.87 -28.14 17.35
C LEU A 1176 -40.38 -28.33 17.59
N ALA A 1177 -41.15 -27.24 17.59
CA ALA A 1177 -42.62 -27.30 17.70
C ALA A 1177 -43.27 -28.02 16.50
N LEU A 1178 -42.64 -27.98 15.33
CA LEU A 1178 -43.05 -28.70 14.12
C LEU A 1178 -42.62 -30.18 14.09
N GLY A 1179 -41.96 -30.67 15.14
CA GLY A 1179 -41.57 -32.08 15.27
C GLY A 1179 -40.22 -32.45 14.65
N TYR A 1180 -39.39 -31.45 14.30
CA TYR A 1180 -38.01 -31.72 13.87
C TYR A 1180 -37.15 -32.15 15.06
N SER A 1181 -36.18 -33.04 14.83
CA SER A 1181 -35.32 -33.55 15.90
C SER A 1181 -34.30 -32.51 16.36
N ALA A 1182 -34.19 -32.32 17.68
CA ALA A 1182 -33.15 -31.52 18.30
C ALA A 1182 -31.73 -32.05 18.04
N GLU A 1183 -31.57 -33.29 17.55
CA GLU A 1183 -30.27 -33.83 17.17
C GLU A 1183 -29.80 -33.32 15.79
N THR A 1184 -30.73 -32.98 14.91
CA THR A 1184 -30.51 -32.65 13.49
C THR A 1184 -30.81 -31.19 13.13
N VAL A 1185 -31.42 -30.41 14.02
CA VAL A 1185 -31.59 -28.96 13.89
C VAL A 1185 -30.42 -28.26 14.58
N ARG A 1186 -29.65 -27.47 13.82
CA ARG A 1186 -28.42 -26.83 14.33
C ARG A 1186 -28.22 -25.43 13.78
N THR A 1187 -27.75 -24.53 14.63
CA THR A 1187 -27.11 -23.31 14.14
C THR A 1187 -25.65 -23.56 13.79
N VAL A 1188 -25.13 -22.80 12.83
CA VAL A 1188 -23.73 -22.95 12.37
C VAL A 1188 -22.71 -22.48 13.42
N ASP A 1189 -23.12 -21.62 14.35
CA ASP A 1189 -22.31 -20.95 15.36
C ASP A 1189 -22.50 -21.48 16.79
N GLU A 1190 -23.23 -22.58 16.99
CA GLU A 1190 -23.57 -23.17 18.30
C GLU A 1190 -22.35 -23.42 19.22
N ASP A 1191 -21.14 -23.63 18.66
CA ASP A 1191 -19.88 -23.77 19.42
C ASP A 1191 -19.28 -22.43 19.94
N ARG A 1192 -19.99 -21.30 19.82
CA ARG A 1192 -19.57 -20.01 20.40
C ARG A 1192 -19.85 -19.87 21.89
N MET A 1193 -20.59 -20.80 22.50
CA MET A 1193 -20.79 -20.79 23.95
C MET A 1193 -19.70 -21.65 24.62
N PRO A 1194 -18.95 -21.09 25.59
CA PRO A 1194 -18.02 -21.87 26.40
C PRO A 1194 -18.73 -22.93 27.23
#